data_AF-A0A8B9G4K9-F1
#
_entry.id   AF-A0A8B9G4K9-F1
#
_cell.length_a   1.000
_cell.length_b   1.000
_cell.length_c   1.000
_cell.angle_alpha   90.00
_cell.angle_beta   90.00
_cell.angle_gamma   90.00
#
_symmetry.space_group_name_H-M   'P 1'
#
loop_
_entity.id
_entity.type
_entity.pdbx_description
1 polymer ?
#
loop_
_entity_poly.entity_id
_entity_poly.type
_entity_poly.pdbx_seq_one_letter_code
_entity_poly.pdbx_strand_id
1 'polypeptide(L)'
;MATANFNMGVCRKGRTAFLPLPAPFPLPKWRGRALMPRLSGDCQGVVSRDTQSRAVVSCCSGVSGRCRRRGAGAMEQCAVLLWGWLLFGCSWGPGLPGVGAAALSAATYELDDAYGLGRQFDGIGAVSGGGATSRLLVNYQEPYRSQILDYLFKPNFGASLHILKVEIGGDGQSTDGTEPSHMHYENDENYFRGYEWWLMKEAKKRNPKIKLIGLPWTFPAWIGKGENWPYDYPDVTAYYIVSWILGAKHYHDLDIDYVGLLRYTLDKHGLQQVRIIASDRLWEPISFVLLLDSELHGVVDAIGAHYPGTKTVPNALLTKKKLWSSEDYSTFNDEVGAGCWARILNQNYVNGNMTSTIAWNLVASYYEELPFGRCGLMTAQEPWSGHYKVEAPIWITAHTTQFTQPGWSYLQVDGHLEGGGSFVALTDGLGNLTIIIETMTYNHSQCIRPPLPHFTVMPQRATFYLKGSFYMVKTLQVWHSRLDFESGSSNLFQQLHPVKVWKGSFSLDLNVDEVYTLTTLKTGQKCGYPEPPPPQPFPSNYKDDFNIRNPPFSEAPNFADQTGVFEYFINASDPGDHVFTLRQVVVQRPITWASDADQTISLIGNFKWLPSSEQFLELCEFDSTAALNSFSYGVNMTVTCDIYIEKQRDGGVFVAGRVDNGGIYVRRTKGVFFWVFSDGTYRVTGDLAGEEILMKGLSGVRDNAWHTLTLNIQGASASGLLNGYPLWENVTVSQPSNGWAAIGTRSFEFAQFDNFHVEAS
;
A
#
# COMPACT_ATOMS: atom_id res chain seq x y z
N MET A 1 45.42 30.35 -6.85
CA MET A 1 45.42 30.50 -8.33
C MET A 1 44.73 29.28 -8.94
N ALA A 2 43.87 29.49 -9.93
CA ALA A 2 43.28 28.55 -10.90
C ALA A 2 43.13 27.06 -10.48
N THR A 3 41.94 26.56 -10.12
CA THR A 3 40.82 26.14 -11.01
C THR A 3 41.14 25.06 -12.03
N ALA A 4 40.48 23.90 -11.88
CA ALA A 4 40.10 23.02 -12.99
C ALA A 4 38.78 22.32 -12.64
N ASN A 5 37.70 22.70 -13.32
CA ASN A 5 36.38 22.11 -13.15
C ASN A 5 36.30 20.73 -13.82
N PHE A 6 35.54 19.81 -13.24
CA PHE A 6 34.99 18.66 -13.97
C PHE A 6 33.48 18.60 -13.78
N ASN A 7 32.74 19.03 -14.80
CA ASN A 7 31.32 18.72 -14.95
C ASN A 7 31.17 17.22 -15.20
N MET A 8 30.36 16.54 -14.40
CA MET A 8 29.74 15.27 -14.79
C MET A 8 28.24 15.37 -14.58
N GLY A 9 27.49 15.28 -15.69
CA GLY A 9 26.03 15.25 -15.67
C GLY A 9 25.54 14.00 -14.95
N VAL A 10 24.79 14.20 -13.86
CA VAL A 10 24.34 13.11 -12.99
C VAL A 10 23.06 12.49 -13.54
N CYS A 11 23.20 11.50 -14.42
CA CYS A 11 22.15 10.51 -14.64
C CYS A 11 22.02 9.62 -13.38
N ARG A 12 21.10 9.96 -12.47
CA ARG A 12 20.78 9.11 -11.30
C ARG A 12 20.10 7.81 -11.74
N LYS A 13 20.90 6.80 -12.11
CA LYS A 13 20.47 5.41 -11.98
C LYS A 13 20.36 5.11 -10.49
N GLY A 14 19.13 5.13 -9.97
CA GLY A 14 18.84 4.68 -8.60
C GLY A 14 19.26 3.23 -8.43
N ARG A 15 20.35 2.99 -7.71
CA ARG A 15 20.65 1.67 -7.17
C ARG A 15 19.76 1.48 -5.95
N THR A 16 18.64 0.79 -6.15
CA THR A 16 17.83 0.24 -5.06
C THR A 16 18.72 -0.71 -4.25
N ALA A 17 19.19 -0.23 -3.09
CA ALA A 17 19.81 -1.07 -2.09
C ALA A 17 18.71 -1.94 -1.48
N PHE A 18 18.57 -3.17 -1.96
CA PHE A 18 17.71 -4.17 -1.35
C PHE A 18 18.11 -4.38 0.11
N LEU A 19 17.22 -4.00 1.02
CA LEU A 19 17.30 -4.30 2.45
C LEU A 19 16.05 -5.09 2.85
N PRO A 20 16.18 -6.07 3.77
CA PRO A 20 15.04 -6.87 4.20
C PRO A 20 14.05 -6.03 5.01
N LEU A 21 12.77 -6.41 4.96
CA LEU A 21 11.73 -5.85 5.82
C LEU A 21 12.09 -6.06 7.31
N PRO A 22 11.78 -5.12 8.21
CA PRO A 22 11.60 -5.45 9.62
C PRO A 22 10.48 -6.48 9.76
N ALA A 23 10.60 -7.36 10.75
CA ALA A 23 9.73 -8.52 10.83
C ALA A 23 8.64 -8.32 11.90
N PRO A 24 7.34 -8.45 11.54
CA PRO A 24 6.36 -8.96 12.50
C PRO A 24 6.78 -10.36 13.01
N PHE A 25 6.03 -10.90 13.96
CA PHE A 25 6.55 -11.95 14.82
C PHE A 25 6.48 -13.37 14.22
N PRO A 26 7.58 -14.16 14.25
CA PRO A 26 7.56 -15.58 13.87
C PRO A 26 6.69 -16.44 14.81
N LEU A 27 6.28 -17.61 14.31
CA LEU A 27 5.47 -18.59 15.04
C LEU A 27 6.09 -18.94 16.42
N PRO A 28 5.25 -19.18 17.45
CA PRO A 28 5.72 -19.41 18.81
C PRO A 28 6.64 -20.63 18.93
N LYS A 29 7.74 -20.46 19.67
CA LYS A 29 8.58 -21.58 20.10
C LYS A 29 7.87 -22.37 21.19
N TRP A 30 7.11 -23.39 20.79
CA TRP A 30 6.51 -24.36 21.70
C TRP A 30 7.58 -25.07 22.55
N ARG A 31 7.83 -24.55 23.76
CA ARG A 31 8.56 -25.28 24.79
C ARG A 31 7.63 -26.32 25.42
N GLY A 32 7.54 -27.49 24.79
CA GLY A 32 6.84 -28.63 25.35
C GLY A 32 7.39 -28.99 26.74
N ARG A 33 6.67 -28.62 27.80
CA ARG A 33 6.93 -29.13 29.16
C ARG A 33 6.33 -30.53 29.29
N ALA A 34 7.03 -31.51 28.73
CA ALA A 34 6.79 -32.90 29.08
C ALA A 34 7.16 -33.12 30.56
N LEU A 35 6.16 -33.36 31.40
CA LEU A 35 6.35 -33.90 32.74
C LEU A 35 6.84 -35.35 32.62
N MET A 36 8.12 -35.59 32.92
CA MET A 36 8.66 -36.94 33.14
C MET A 36 9.51 -36.94 34.43
N PRO A 37 9.52 -38.05 35.19
CA PRO A 37 10.00 -38.07 36.56
C PRO A 37 11.53 -38.10 36.67
N ARG A 38 12.04 -37.66 37.83
CA ARG A 38 13.47 -37.66 38.16
C ARG A 38 14.03 -39.09 38.16
N LEU A 39 15.15 -39.29 37.48
CA LEU A 39 16.11 -40.36 37.77
C LEU A 39 17.50 -39.75 37.95
N SER A 40 18.21 -40.25 38.96
CA SER A 40 19.52 -39.78 39.43
C SER A 40 20.68 -40.40 38.66
N GLY A 41 21.75 -39.65 38.44
CA GLY A 41 23.02 -40.17 37.94
C GLY A 41 24.06 -39.07 37.76
N ASP A 42 25.03 -39.01 38.67
CA ASP A 42 26.18 -38.10 38.58
C ASP A 42 27.16 -38.52 37.47
N CYS A 43 27.75 -37.54 36.79
CA CYS A 43 29.12 -37.65 36.26
C CYS A 43 29.72 -36.24 36.03
N GLN A 44 30.93 -36.01 36.53
CA GLN A 44 31.59 -34.70 36.54
C GLN A 44 32.44 -34.45 35.27
N GLY A 45 32.45 -33.18 34.83
CA GLY A 45 33.66 -32.46 34.43
C GLY A 45 34.36 -32.79 33.10
N VAL A 46 34.60 -31.77 32.29
CA VAL A 46 35.93 -31.13 32.09
C VAL A 46 35.81 -30.01 31.05
N VAL A 47 36.46 -28.87 31.31
CA VAL A 47 36.64 -27.77 30.36
C VAL A 47 38.04 -27.87 29.76
N SER A 48 38.17 -27.71 28.45
CA SER A 48 39.48 -27.48 27.80
C SER A 48 39.35 -26.52 26.61
N ARG A 49 40.37 -25.68 26.43
CA ARG A 49 40.56 -24.75 25.30
C ARG A 49 41.52 -25.36 24.27
N ASP A 50 41.75 -24.61 23.19
CA ASP A 50 42.79 -24.81 22.16
C ASP A 50 42.47 -25.92 21.13
N THR A 51 42.87 -25.85 19.85
CA THR A 51 43.80 -24.92 19.18
C THR A 51 43.43 -24.68 17.69
N GLN A 52 44.12 -23.73 17.04
CA GLN A 52 44.02 -23.44 15.60
C GLN A 52 44.51 -24.59 14.70
N SER A 53 43.98 -24.68 13.48
CA SER A 53 44.80 -24.97 12.28
C SER A 53 44.11 -24.58 10.97
N ARG A 54 44.86 -23.93 10.06
CA ARG A 54 44.50 -23.72 8.64
C ARG A 54 45.14 -24.82 7.79
N ALA A 55 44.49 -25.20 6.70
CA ALA A 55 45.14 -25.91 5.59
C ALA A 55 45.00 -25.08 4.29
N VAL A 56 46.09 -24.97 3.53
CA VAL A 56 46.18 -24.26 2.23
C VAL A 56 47.03 -25.09 1.26
N VAL A 57 46.56 -25.21 0.02
CA VAL A 57 47.16 -25.89 -1.16
C VAL A 57 46.64 -25.11 -2.38
N SER A 58 47.40 -24.41 -3.25
CA SER A 58 48.85 -24.32 -3.54
C SER A 58 49.44 -25.61 -4.13
N CYS A 59 49.90 -25.70 -5.38
CA CYS A 59 50.29 -24.70 -6.40
C CYS A 59 50.04 -25.32 -7.83
N CYS A 60 50.42 -24.82 -9.02
CA CYS A 60 51.56 -23.99 -9.42
C CYS A 60 51.43 -23.45 -10.88
N SER A 61 52.00 -22.25 -11.12
CA SER A 61 52.87 -21.81 -12.26
C SER A 61 52.54 -22.07 -13.74
N GLY A 62 52.81 -21.16 -14.71
CA GLY A 62 53.30 -19.76 -14.65
C GLY A 62 54.04 -19.29 -15.92
N VAL A 63 54.21 -17.95 -16.09
CA VAL A 63 55.44 -17.25 -16.59
C VAL A 63 55.86 -17.48 -18.08
N SER A 64 56.28 -16.51 -18.94
CA SER A 64 56.36 -15.03 -18.98
C SER A 64 56.74 -14.53 -20.40
N GLY A 65 56.73 -13.21 -20.67
CA GLY A 65 57.58 -12.61 -21.71
C GLY A 65 57.27 -11.14 -22.08
N ARG A 66 58.29 -10.25 -22.11
CA ARG A 66 58.17 -8.81 -22.50
C ARG A 66 58.87 -8.55 -23.84
N CYS A 67 58.38 -7.59 -24.66
CA CYS A 67 59.01 -6.25 -24.85
C CYS A 67 58.47 -5.40 -26.04
N ARG A 68 58.22 -4.10 -25.76
CA ARG A 68 58.51 -2.85 -26.56
C ARG A 68 58.80 -2.94 -28.09
N ARG A 69 58.37 -2.00 -28.97
CA ARG A 69 58.43 -0.51 -28.86
C ARG A 69 57.77 0.21 -30.11
N ARG A 70 57.15 1.40 -29.93
CA ARG A 70 56.94 2.57 -30.88
C ARG A 70 56.25 2.33 -32.27
N GLY A 71 55.48 3.25 -32.88
CA GLY A 71 54.93 4.57 -32.47
C GLY A 71 54.48 5.45 -33.68
N ALA A 72 53.58 6.45 -33.44
CA ALA A 72 53.04 7.50 -34.35
C ALA A 72 52.10 7.07 -35.52
N GLY A 73 51.09 7.85 -35.98
CA GLY A 73 50.54 9.16 -35.54
C GLY A 73 49.40 9.70 -36.46
N ALA A 74 48.90 10.94 -36.21
CA ALA A 74 47.91 11.76 -37.01
C ALA A 74 46.40 11.33 -36.96
N MET A 75 45.41 12.18 -36.57
CA MET A 75 44.67 13.29 -37.26
C MET A 75 43.71 12.79 -38.37
N GLU A 76 42.48 13.29 -38.64
CA GLU A 76 41.59 14.39 -38.14
C GLU A 76 40.10 13.98 -38.43
N GLN A 77 39.06 14.47 -37.73
CA GLN A 77 38.08 15.53 -38.13
C GLN A 77 37.72 15.59 -39.65
N CYS A 78 36.50 15.88 -40.14
CA CYS A 78 35.24 16.36 -39.55
C CYS A 78 34.02 16.07 -40.50
N ALA A 79 32.79 16.19 -40.01
CA ALA A 79 31.64 17.01 -40.49
C ALA A 79 31.39 17.25 -42.04
N VAL A 80 30.19 17.55 -42.60
CA VAL A 80 28.83 17.82 -42.08
C VAL A 80 27.78 17.95 -43.24
N LEU A 81 26.47 17.88 -42.90
CA LEU A 81 25.26 18.50 -43.54
C LEU A 81 24.62 18.07 -44.90
N LEU A 82 23.27 18.14 -44.83
CA LEU A 82 22.26 18.63 -45.81
C LEU A 82 21.93 17.88 -47.10
N TRP A 83 20.62 17.60 -47.25
CA TRP A 83 19.94 17.36 -48.53
C TRP A 83 18.73 18.30 -48.66
N GLY A 84 18.64 19.00 -49.79
CA GLY A 84 17.49 19.80 -50.19
C GLY A 84 16.59 19.08 -51.20
N TRP A 85 15.35 19.54 -51.34
CA TRP A 85 14.38 19.02 -52.31
C TRP A 85 14.62 19.55 -53.73
N LEU A 86 14.31 18.76 -54.78
CA LEU A 86 13.31 19.12 -55.82
C LEU A 86 13.19 18.09 -56.98
N LEU A 87 12.03 17.42 -57.03
CA LEU A 87 11.13 17.05 -58.15
C LEU A 87 11.60 16.49 -59.54
N PHE A 88 10.67 15.65 -60.05
CA PHE A 88 10.31 15.27 -61.43
C PHE A 88 11.07 14.14 -62.19
N GLY A 89 10.28 13.15 -62.63
CA GLY A 89 10.67 12.15 -63.65
C GLY A 89 9.81 10.87 -63.60
N CYS A 90 8.75 10.78 -64.41
CA CYS A 90 7.89 9.59 -64.47
C CYS A 90 8.50 8.47 -65.35
N SER A 91 8.42 7.21 -64.90
CA SER A 91 8.31 6.03 -65.78
C SER A 91 7.78 4.81 -65.01
N TRP A 92 7.11 3.90 -65.72
CA TRP A 92 6.40 2.75 -65.14
C TRP A 92 7.34 1.58 -64.80
N GLY A 93 7.06 0.89 -63.68
CA GLY A 93 7.67 -0.38 -63.29
C GLY A 93 6.69 -1.20 -62.43
N PRO A 94 6.73 -2.54 -62.46
CA PRO A 94 5.68 -3.38 -61.89
C PRO A 94 5.67 -3.36 -60.37
N GLY A 95 4.47 -3.53 -59.79
CA GLY A 95 4.27 -3.49 -58.34
C GLY A 95 5.05 -4.57 -57.58
N LEU A 96 5.62 -4.16 -56.44
CA LEU A 96 6.16 -5.08 -55.45
C LEU A 96 5.04 -6.02 -54.94
N PRO A 97 5.32 -7.31 -54.69
CA PRO A 97 4.35 -8.17 -54.03
C PRO A 97 4.06 -7.62 -52.64
N GLY A 98 2.78 -7.53 -52.29
CA GLY A 98 2.35 -7.03 -50.98
C GLY A 98 3.00 -7.82 -49.85
N VAL A 99 3.42 -7.12 -48.80
CA VAL A 99 3.88 -7.75 -47.55
C VAL A 99 2.74 -8.61 -47.03
N GLY A 100 2.85 -9.93 -47.19
CA GLY A 100 1.87 -10.86 -46.68
C GLY A 100 1.79 -10.70 -45.17
N ALA A 101 0.59 -10.42 -44.65
CA ALA A 101 0.36 -10.45 -43.22
C ALA A 101 0.83 -11.82 -42.68
N ALA A 102 1.75 -11.80 -41.72
CA ALA A 102 2.26 -13.04 -41.14
C ALA A 102 1.07 -13.84 -40.58
N ALA A 103 1.00 -15.13 -40.92
CA ALA A 103 -0.05 -15.99 -40.38
C ALA A 103 0.12 -16.06 -38.85
N LEU A 104 -0.90 -15.60 -38.12
CA LEU A 104 -0.95 -15.71 -36.66
C LEU A 104 -0.79 -17.18 -36.26
N SER A 105 0.01 -17.48 -35.23
CA SER A 105 0.05 -18.85 -34.69
C SER A 105 -1.35 -19.23 -34.20
N ALA A 106 -1.77 -20.44 -34.54
CA ALA A 106 -3.14 -20.92 -34.32
C ALA A 106 -3.13 -22.08 -33.33
N ALA A 107 -3.41 -21.77 -32.06
CA ALA A 107 -3.40 -22.71 -30.96
C ALA A 107 -4.83 -23.18 -30.60
N THR A 108 -4.95 -24.36 -30.00
CA THR A 108 -6.24 -24.97 -29.64
C THR A 108 -6.30 -25.32 -28.15
N TYR A 109 -7.37 -24.91 -27.48
CA TYR A 109 -7.58 -25.09 -26.04
C TYR A 109 -8.90 -25.79 -25.77
N GLU A 110 -8.90 -26.84 -24.96
CA GLU A 110 -10.10 -27.60 -24.61
C GLU A 110 -10.61 -27.20 -23.22
N LEU A 111 -11.92 -26.94 -23.12
CA LEU A 111 -12.61 -26.62 -21.86
C LEU A 111 -13.65 -27.70 -21.61
N ASP A 112 -13.36 -28.60 -20.66
CA ASP A 112 -14.16 -29.79 -20.36
C ASP A 112 -14.32 -29.94 -18.84
N ASP A 113 -15.51 -30.33 -18.38
CA ASP A 113 -15.82 -30.68 -17.00
C ASP A 113 -15.97 -32.19 -16.77
N ALA A 114 -15.95 -33.01 -17.83
CA ALA A 114 -16.14 -34.46 -17.76
C ALA A 114 -15.07 -35.21 -16.93
N TYR A 115 -13.88 -34.63 -16.78
CA TYR A 115 -12.78 -35.18 -15.96
C TYR A 115 -12.79 -34.67 -14.51
N GLY A 116 -13.80 -33.87 -14.14
CA GLY A 116 -13.90 -33.21 -12.85
C GLY A 116 -13.37 -31.77 -12.87
N LEU A 117 -13.65 -31.06 -11.77
CA LEU A 117 -13.33 -29.64 -11.63
C LEU A 117 -12.00 -29.42 -10.90
N GLY A 118 -11.42 -28.24 -11.06
CA GLY A 118 -10.25 -27.76 -10.33
C GLY A 118 -10.60 -27.34 -8.90
N ARG A 119 -9.81 -26.42 -8.32
CA ARG A 119 -10.12 -25.91 -6.98
C ARG A 119 -11.32 -24.97 -7.00
N GLN A 120 -11.98 -24.84 -5.85
CA GLN A 120 -13.00 -23.81 -5.62
C GLN A 120 -12.36 -22.42 -5.52
N PHE A 121 -12.90 -21.46 -6.27
CA PHE A 121 -12.56 -20.05 -6.21
C PHE A 121 -13.13 -19.40 -4.93
N ASP A 122 -12.30 -18.62 -4.24
CA ASP A 122 -12.62 -18.03 -2.94
C ASP A 122 -12.95 -16.53 -2.99
N GLY A 123 -12.59 -15.83 -4.06
CA GLY A 123 -12.88 -14.41 -4.26
C GLY A 123 -11.67 -13.60 -4.71
N ILE A 124 -11.91 -12.36 -5.18
CA ILE A 124 -10.89 -11.33 -5.34
C ILE A 124 -11.20 -10.23 -4.31
N GLY A 125 -10.17 -9.67 -3.68
CA GLY A 125 -10.32 -8.65 -2.65
C GLY A 125 -9.29 -7.54 -2.73
N ALA A 126 -9.41 -6.61 -1.78
CA ALA A 126 -8.37 -5.65 -1.48
C ALA A 126 -8.27 -5.38 0.03
N VAL A 127 -7.15 -4.77 0.44
CA VAL A 127 -6.82 -4.41 1.81
C VAL A 127 -7.12 -2.92 2.05
N SER A 128 -7.91 -2.61 3.08
CA SER A 128 -7.85 -1.31 3.74
C SER A 128 -6.97 -1.42 4.98
N GLY A 129 -6.20 -0.37 5.25
CA GLY A 129 -5.11 -0.40 6.21
C GLY A 129 -3.90 -1.17 5.70
N GLY A 130 -3.16 -1.77 6.63
CA GLY A 130 -1.72 -1.99 6.44
C GLY A 130 -1.04 -0.63 6.32
N GLY A 131 -1.40 0.31 7.20
CA GLY A 131 -0.89 1.68 7.20
C GLY A 131 -1.87 2.75 6.71
N ALA A 132 -3.02 2.90 7.35
CA ALA A 132 -3.90 4.07 7.21
C ALA A 132 -4.36 4.43 5.77
N THR A 133 -4.46 3.44 4.88
CA THR A 133 -4.62 3.66 3.44
C THR A 133 -5.97 4.26 3.02
N SER A 134 -6.98 4.22 3.91
CA SER A 134 -8.30 4.85 3.72
C SER A 134 -8.47 6.21 4.42
N ARG A 135 -7.40 6.77 5.03
CA ARG A 135 -7.48 7.91 5.97
C ARG A 135 -8.20 9.16 5.43
N LEU A 136 -8.00 9.51 4.16
CA LEU A 136 -8.57 10.69 3.49
C LEU A 136 -9.92 10.41 2.81
N LEU A 137 -10.42 9.17 2.81
CA LEU A 137 -11.71 8.84 2.19
C LEU A 137 -12.90 9.33 3.03
N VAL A 138 -12.73 9.31 4.35
CA VAL A 138 -13.79 9.48 5.34
C VAL A 138 -14.50 10.83 5.26
N ASN A 139 -13.75 11.88 4.92
CA ASN A 139 -14.21 13.27 4.86
C ASN A 139 -14.49 13.78 3.43
N TYR A 140 -14.50 12.90 2.41
CA TYR A 140 -15.09 13.25 1.12
C TYR A 140 -16.56 13.67 1.29
N GLN A 141 -16.94 14.75 0.62
CA GLN A 141 -18.34 15.18 0.56
C GLN A 141 -19.17 14.18 -0.27
N GLU A 142 -20.46 14.07 0.08
CA GLU A 142 -21.43 13.38 -0.78
C GLU A 142 -21.76 14.27 -1.99
N PRO A 143 -21.99 13.70 -3.19
CA PRO A 143 -22.16 12.28 -3.47
C PRO A 143 -20.84 11.50 -3.68
N TYR A 144 -19.70 12.18 -3.78
CA TYR A 144 -18.44 11.58 -4.26
C TYR A 144 -17.97 10.41 -3.40
N ARG A 145 -18.07 10.52 -2.07
CA ARG A 145 -17.74 9.42 -1.14
C ARG A 145 -18.58 8.16 -1.42
N SER A 146 -19.91 8.30 -1.56
CA SER A 146 -20.77 7.18 -1.94
C SER A 146 -20.50 6.64 -3.35
N GLN A 147 -20.06 7.49 -4.30
CA GLN A 147 -19.70 7.06 -5.66
C GLN A 147 -18.43 6.21 -5.67
N ILE A 148 -17.39 6.60 -4.92
CA ILE A 148 -16.15 5.83 -4.73
C ILE A 148 -16.47 4.44 -4.16
N LEU A 149 -17.27 4.38 -3.09
CA LEU A 149 -17.72 3.14 -2.47
C LEU A 149 -18.55 2.26 -3.42
N ASP A 150 -19.33 2.86 -4.33
CA ASP A 150 -20.04 2.13 -5.39
C ASP A 150 -19.07 1.51 -6.40
N TYR A 151 -18.03 2.22 -6.84
CA TYR A 151 -17.00 1.65 -7.73
C TYR A 151 -16.26 0.46 -7.09
N LEU A 152 -16.03 0.49 -5.78
CA LEU A 152 -15.33 -0.58 -5.05
C LEU A 152 -16.23 -1.80 -4.79
N PHE A 153 -17.42 -1.60 -4.22
CA PHE A 153 -18.20 -2.68 -3.59
C PHE A 153 -19.54 -3.02 -4.25
N LYS A 154 -20.11 -2.16 -5.10
CA LYS A 154 -21.45 -2.39 -5.66
C LYS A 154 -21.40 -3.50 -6.72
N PRO A 155 -22.19 -4.59 -6.58
CA PRO A 155 -22.18 -5.68 -7.54
C PRO A 155 -22.63 -5.23 -8.93
N ASN A 156 -21.95 -5.73 -9.97
CA ASN A 156 -22.19 -5.36 -11.38
C ASN A 156 -22.12 -3.85 -11.63
N PHE A 157 -21.11 -3.16 -11.07
CA PHE A 157 -20.93 -1.71 -11.26
C PHE A 157 -19.49 -1.36 -11.65
N GLY A 158 -18.55 -1.60 -10.73
CA GLY A 158 -17.11 -1.41 -10.91
C GLY A 158 -16.36 -2.68 -10.50
N ALA A 159 -15.36 -2.53 -9.63
CA ALA A 159 -14.53 -3.61 -9.09
C ALA A 159 -15.33 -4.69 -8.35
N SER A 160 -16.53 -4.37 -7.85
CA SER A 160 -17.52 -5.36 -7.36
C SER A 160 -16.94 -6.39 -6.37
N LEU A 161 -16.07 -5.95 -5.44
CA LEU A 161 -15.17 -6.83 -4.68
C LEU A 161 -15.90 -7.93 -3.88
N HIS A 162 -15.25 -9.11 -3.80
CA HIS A 162 -15.76 -10.27 -3.08
C HIS A 162 -15.27 -10.35 -1.63
N ILE A 163 -14.13 -9.73 -1.35
CA ILE A 163 -13.44 -9.76 -0.05
C ILE A 163 -12.97 -8.34 0.28
N LEU A 164 -13.22 -7.90 1.50
CA LEU A 164 -12.57 -6.75 2.12
C LEU A 164 -11.73 -7.26 3.30
N LYS A 165 -10.42 -7.03 3.25
CA LYS A 165 -9.50 -7.27 4.36
C LYS A 165 -9.20 -5.91 5.01
N VAL A 166 -9.27 -5.84 6.33
CA VAL A 166 -9.03 -4.62 7.11
C VAL A 166 -7.93 -4.85 8.14
N GLU A 167 -7.20 -3.78 8.46
CA GLU A 167 -6.32 -3.76 9.62
C GLU A 167 -7.13 -3.82 10.93
N ILE A 168 -6.66 -4.62 11.88
CA ILE A 168 -7.02 -4.49 13.28
C ILE A 168 -6.01 -3.51 13.86
N GLY A 169 -6.40 -2.23 13.91
CA GLY A 169 -5.54 -1.13 14.38
C GLY A 169 -4.89 -1.44 15.72
N GLY A 170 -3.64 -1.01 15.89
CA GLY A 170 -2.80 -1.36 17.04
C GLY A 170 -1.92 -0.23 17.55
N ASP A 171 -2.30 1.02 17.24
CA ASP A 171 -1.68 2.29 17.67
C ASP A 171 -0.29 2.59 17.10
N GLY A 172 0.34 1.63 16.42
CA GLY A 172 1.66 1.78 15.79
C GLY A 172 1.60 1.97 14.28
N GLN A 173 2.70 2.45 13.70
CA GLN A 173 2.86 2.71 12.27
C GLN A 173 2.90 1.40 11.46
N SER A 174 2.02 1.29 10.47
CA SER A 174 1.80 0.06 9.68
C SER A 174 2.01 0.18 8.16
N THR A 175 2.20 1.38 7.59
CA THR A 175 2.99 1.71 6.37
C THR A 175 2.94 3.20 6.03
N ASP A 176 1.75 3.81 5.94
CA ASP A 176 1.51 5.23 5.58
C ASP A 176 0.84 6.04 6.71
N GLY A 177 0.70 5.43 7.89
CA GLY A 177 0.13 6.02 9.09
C GLY A 177 -0.05 4.99 10.21
N THR A 178 -0.52 5.46 11.37
CA THR A 178 -1.02 4.60 12.46
C THR A 178 -2.52 4.38 12.30
N GLU A 179 -3.03 3.27 12.86
CA GLU A 179 -4.47 3.04 12.99
C GLU A 179 -4.87 2.77 14.44
N PRO A 180 -5.95 3.41 14.93
CA PRO A 180 -6.32 3.38 16.35
C PRO A 180 -6.84 2.01 16.77
N SER A 181 -6.33 1.52 17.88
CA SER A 181 -6.78 0.29 18.52
C SER A 181 -8.13 0.46 19.21
N HIS A 182 -8.94 -0.60 19.21
CA HIS A 182 -10.11 -0.70 20.09
C HIS A 182 -9.75 -0.80 21.58
N MET A 183 -8.47 -0.99 21.95
CA MET A 183 -7.98 -1.05 23.33
C MET A 183 -6.60 -0.39 23.51
N HIS A 184 -6.52 0.94 23.62
CA HIS A 184 -5.25 1.66 23.85
C HIS A 184 -4.56 1.22 25.15
N TYR A 185 -5.33 0.83 26.16
CA TYR A 185 -4.87 0.37 27.48
C TYR A 185 -5.61 -0.91 27.91
N GLU A 186 -5.08 -1.64 28.89
CA GLU A 186 -5.61 -2.94 29.37
C GLU A 186 -7.08 -2.91 29.82
N ASN A 187 -7.60 -1.75 30.23
CA ASN A 187 -8.99 -1.55 30.67
C ASN A 187 -9.78 -0.55 29.78
N ASP A 188 -9.31 -0.29 28.56
CA ASP A 188 -9.99 0.54 27.56
C ASP A 188 -10.63 -0.38 26.51
N GLU A 189 -11.89 -0.14 26.17
CA GLU A 189 -12.60 -0.79 25.06
C GLU A 189 -13.47 0.24 24.33
N ASN A 190 -13.14 0.55 23.07
CA ASN A 190 -13.90 1.45 22.22
C ASN A 190 -13.94 0.95 20.77
N TYR A 191 -15.12 0.48 20.34
CA TYR A 191 -15.36 -0.07 19.02
C TYR A 191 -15.83 0.97 18.00
N PHE A 192 -15.63 2.27 18.25
CA PHE A 192 -16.05 3.36 17.37
C PHE A 192 -14.88 4.21 16.85
N ARG A 193 -13.64 3.82 17.15
CA ARG A 193 -12.42 4.49 16.66
C ARG A 193 -12.10 4.15 15.20
N GLY A 194 -11.40 5.07 14.54
CA GLY A 194 -10.96 4.90 13.16
C GLY A 194 -12.13 4.79 12.18
N TYR A 195 -11.91 4.11 11.05
CA TYR A 195 -12.83 4.09 9.93
C TYR A 195 -13.13 2.70 9.35
N GLU A 196 -12.38 1.65 9.74
CA GLU A 196 -12.60 0.30 9.22
C GLU A 196 -13.99 -0.25 9.57
N TRP A 197 -14.52 0.09 10.75
CA TRP A 197 -15.91 -0.20 11.12
C TRP A 197 -16.93 0.40 10.15
N TRP A 198 -16.72 1.67 9.76
CA TRP A 198 -17.56 2.37 8.78
C TRP A 198 -17.42 1.75 7.38
N LEU A 199 -16.19 1.48 6.96
CA LEU A 199 -15.90 0.93 5.64
C LEU A 199 -16.51 -0.47 5.46
N MET A 200 -16.37 -1.35 6.45
CA MET A 200 -17.01 -2.67 6.45
C MET A 200 -18.54 -2.58 6.40
N LYS A 201 -19.17 -1.63 7.11
CA LYS A 201 -20.62 -1.38 7.03
C LYS A 201 -21.03 -0.89 5.64
N GLU A 202 -20.34 0.08 5.06
CA GLU A 202 -20.65 0.60 3.72
C GLU A 202 -20.39 -0.43 2.61
N ALA A 203 -19.43 -1.34 2.80
CA ALA A 203 -19.21 -2.49 1.93
C ALA A 203 -20.35 -3.52 2.04
N LYS A 204 -20.70 -3.98 3.25
CA LYS A 204 -21.83 -4.92 3.50
C LYS A 204 -23.17 -4.36 3.01
N LYS A 205 -23.41 -3.06 3.14
CA LYS A 205 -24.61 -2.36 2.64
C LYS A 205 -24.76 -2.43 1.11
N ARG A 206 -23.65 -2.49 0.38
CA ARG A 206 -23.61 -2.63 -1.10
C ARG A 206 -23.59 -4.08 -1.54
N ASN A 207 -22.79 -4.90 -0.86
CA ASN A 207 -22.66 -6.33 -1.10
C ASN A 207 -22.75 -7.10 0.25
N PRO A 208 -23.95 -7.54 0.66
CA PRO A 208 -24.12 -8.30 1.91
C PRO A 208 -23.32 -9.62 1.95
N LYS A 209 -22.92 -10.14 0.78
CA LYS A 209 -22.11 -11.36 0.61
C LYS A 209 -20.61 -11.11 0.61
N ILE A 210 -20.13 -9.87 0.73
CA ILE A 210 -18.70 -9.59 0.81
C ILE A 210 -18.13 -10.30 2.05
N LYS A 211 -17.00 -10.99 1.90
CA LYS A 211 -16.29 -11.59 3.03
C LYS A 211 -15.47 -10.54 3.76
N LEU A 212 -15.45 -10.57 5.08
CA LEU A 212 -14.67 -9.67 5.92
C LEU A 212 -13.49 -10.41 6.58
N ILE A 213 -12.29 -9.84 6.51
CA ILE A 213 -11.07 -10.40 7.10
C ILE A 213 -10.43 -9.35 8.01
N GLY A 214 -10.11 -9.70 9.25
CA GLY A 214 -9.32 -8.86 10.16
C GLY A 214 -7.91 -9.39 10.35
N LEU A 215 -6.89 -8.53 10.26
CA LEU A 215 -5.50 -8.87 10.52
C LEU A 215 -4.80 -7.73 11.30
N PRO A 216 -4.13 -7.98 12.43
CA PRO A 216 -3.31 -6.97 13.10
C PRO A 216 -1.94 -6.83 12.42
N TRP A 217 -1.49 -5.59 12.20
CA TRP A 217 -0.09 -5.29 11.85
C TRP A 217 0.71 -4.98 13.12
N THR A 218 0.16 -4.13 13.99
CA THR A 218 0.72 -3.69 15.27
C THR A 218 -0.16 -4.16 16.44
N PHE A 219 0.30 -3.97 17.69
CA PHE A 219 -0.51 -4.19 18.89
C PHE A 219 -0.23 -3.12 19.94
N PRO A 220 -1.21 -2.72 20.77
CA PRO A 220 -0.98 -1.81 21.89
C PRO A 220 0.08 -2.33 22.87
N ALA A 221 0.83 -1.41 23.49
CA ALA A 221 1.99 -1.72 24.33
C ALA A 221 1.70 -2.72 25.47
N TRP A 222 0.51 -2.63 26.07
CA TRP A 222 0.11 -3.42 27.23
C TRP A 222 0.00 -4.93 26.93
N ILE A 223 -0.23 -5.30 25.66
CA ILE A 223 -0.32 -6.70 25.19
C ILE A 223 1.00 -7.46 25.48
N GLY A 224 2.14 -6.79 25.32
CA GLY A 224 3.48 -7.36 25.51
C GLY A 224 3.99 -7.27 26.95
N LYS A 225 3.24 -6.61 27.84
CA LYS A 225 3.59 -6.38 29.26
C LYS A 225 5.02 -5.85 29.48
N GLY A 226 5.45 -4.95 28.60
CA GLY A 226 6.78 -4.31 28.63
C GLY A 226 7.77 -4.83 27.57
N GLU A 227 7.46 -5.93 26.89
CA GLU A 227 8.26 -6.45 25.76
C GLU A 227 7.66 -6.04 24.41
N ASN A 228 8.51 -5.81 23.39
CA ASN A 228 8.08 -5.59 22.01
C ASN A 228 7.77 -6.94 21.31
N TRP A 229 6.86 -7.73 21.91
CA TRP A 229 6.53 -9.08 21.45
C TRP A 229 5.15 -9.53 21.98
N PRO A 230 4.18 -9.90 21.11
CA PRO A 230 2.80 -10.18 21.53
C PRO A 230 2.54 -11.66 21.89
N TYR A 231 3.49 -12.58 21.68
CA TYR A 231 3.24 -14.02 21.85
C TYR A 231 3.84 -14.64 23.12
N ASP A 232 4.38 -13.82 24.04
CA ASP A 232 4.80 -14.29 25.37
C ASP A 232 3.60 -14.44 26.33
N TYR A 233 2.51 -13.71 26.06
CA TYR A 233 1.23 -13.81 26.77
C TYR A 233 0.10 -14.13 25.78
N PRO A 234 0.09 -15.32 25.15
CA PRO A 234 -0.81 -15.63 24.04
C PRO A 234 -2.30 -15.50 24.39
N ASP A 235 -2.69 -15.76 25.65
CA ASP A 235 -4.08 -15.58 26.10
C ASP A 235 -4.52 -14.10 26.09
N VAL A 236 -3.61 -13.16 26.32
CA VAL A 236 -3.89 -11.71 26.30
C VAL A 236 -4.09 -11.23 24.86
N THR A 237 -3.19 -11.62 23.97
CA THR A 237 -3.31 -11.36 22.53
C THR A 237 -4.53 -12.05 21.92
N ALA A 238 -4.88 -13.25 22.42
CA ALA A 238 -6.10 -13.94 22.04
C ALA A 238 -7.35 -13.18 22.47
N TYR A 239 -7.38 -12.69 23.73
CA TYR A 239 -8.47 -11.86 24.24
C TYR A 239 -8.63 -10.60 23.38
N TYR A 240 -7.56 -9.85 23.15
CA TYR A 240 -7.56 -8.62 22.34
C TYR A 240 -8.23 -8.79 20.97
N ILE A 241 -7.82 -9.80 20.20
CA ILE A 241 -8.36 -10.05 18.85
C ILE A 241 -9.79 -10.59 18.91
N VAL A 242 -10.12 -11.45 19.88
CA VAL A 242 -11.50 -11.95 20.03
C VAL A 242 -12.46 -10.83 20.45
N SER A 243 -12.02 -9.91 21.31
CA SER A 243 -12.79 -8.71 21.67
C SER A 243 -13.08 -7.83 20.45
N TRP A 244 -12.13 -7.66 19.53
CA TRP A 244 -12.37 -6.97 18.25
C TRP A 244 -13.49 -7.63 17.42
N ILE A 245 -13.46 -8.96 17.27
CA ILE A 245 -14.49 -9.71 16.52
C ILE A 245 -15.87 -9.61 17.20
N LEU A 246 -15.91 -9.75 18.53
CA LEU A 246 -17.16 -9.63 19.30
C LEU A 246 -17.72 -8.20 19.21
N GLY A 247 -16.87 -7.18 19.25
CA GLY A 247 -17.23 -5.79 19.05
C GLY A 247 -17.79 -5.51 17.65
N ALA A 248 -17.16 -6.08 16.61
CA ALA A 248 -17.64 -6.01 15.22
C ALA A 248 -19.10 -6.45 15.12
N LYS A 249 -19.44 -7.59 15.76
CA LYS A 249 -20.81 -8.11 15.74
C LYS A 249 -21.74 -7.31 16.64
N HIS A 250 -21.33 -6.99 17.87
CA HIS A 250 -22.20 -6.36 18.86
C HIS A 250 -22.57 -4.91 18.51
N TYR A 251 -21.61 -4.11 18.06
CA TYR A 251 -21.80 -2.67 17.83
C TYR A 251 -22.11 -2.31 16.36
N HIS A 252 -21.86 -3.20 15.41
CA HIS A 252 -22.00 -2.92 13.97
C HIS A 252 -22.73 -3.99 13.15
N ASP A 253 -23.17 -5.09 13.77
CA ASP A 253 -23.76 -6.26 13.09
C ASP A 253 -22.87 -6.87 12.00
N LEU A 254 -21.54 -6.80 12.18
CA LEU A 254 -20.55 -7.34 11.24
C LEU A 254 -20.11 -8.75 11.66
N ASP A 255 -20.42 -9.73 10.82
CA ASP A 255 -19.82 -11.07 10.92
C ASP A 255 -18.46 -11.09 10.20
N ILE A 256 -17.40 -11.41 10.95
CA ILE A 256 -16.03 -11.55 10.43
C ILE A 256 -15.82 -12.99 9.95
N ASP A 257 -15.42 -13.18 8.69
CA ASP A 257 -15.27 -14.50 8.08
C ASP A 257 -13.91 -15.14 8.40
N TYR A 258 -12.82 -14.35 8.43
CA TYR A 258 -11.45 -14.83 8.66
C TYR A 258 -10.63 -13.93 9.60
N VAL A 259 -9.72 -14.55 10.36
CA VAL A 259 -8.77 -13.87 11.25
C VAL A 259 -7.43 -14.65 11.34
N GLY A 260 -6.41 -14.05 11.96
CA GLY A 260 -5.17 -14.72 12.36
C GLY A 260 -5.32 -15.75 13.49
N LEU A 261 -4.38 -16.71 13.53
CA LEU A 261 -4.29 -17.93 14.35
C LEU A 261 -4.70 -17.84 15.85
N LEU A 262 -5.95 -18.16 16.24
CA LEU A 262 -6.44 -18.13 17.64
C LEU A 262 -7.58 -19.14 18.03
N ARG A 263 -7.57 -20.38 17.52
CA ARG A 263 -8.75 -21.30 17.56
C ARG A 263 -9.43 -21.50 18.93
N TYR A 264 -8.69 -21.89 19.97
CA TYR A 264 -9.29 -22.25 21.27
C TYR A 264 -10.13 -21.11 21.88
N THR A 265 -9.63 -19.88 21.80
CA THR A 265 -10.30 -18.70 22.35
C THR A 265 -11.52 -18.31 21.50
N LEU A 266 -11.47 -18.48 20.17
CA LEU A 266 -12.64 -18.31 19.30
C LEU A 266 -13.77 -19.30 19.69
N ASP A 267 -13.45 -20.58 19.82
CA ASP A 267 -14.45 -21.62 20.12
C ASP A 267 -15.08 -21.43 21.50
N LYS A 268 -14.29 -21.03 22.50
CA LYS A 268 -14.76 -20.71 23.85
C LYS A 268 -15.80 -19.57 23.87
N HIS A 269 -15.75 -18.65 22.91
CA HIS A 269 -16.69 -17.52 22.78
C HIS A 269 -17.78 -17.74 21.72
N GLY A 270 -17.95 -18.97 21.20
CA GLY A 270 -19.00 -19.27 20.23
C GLY A 270 -18.72 -18.77 18.80
N LEU A 271 -17.44 -18.62 18.44
CA LEU A 271 -16.97 -18.14 17.14
C LEU A 271 -16.43 -19.28 16.24
N GLN A 272 -17.04 -20.47 16.30
CA GLN A 272 -16.65 -21.65 15.51
C GLN A 272 -16.70 -21.40 13.99
N GLN A 273 -17.55 -20.47 13.55
CA GLN A 273 -17.72 -20.08 12.15
C GLN A 273 -16.56 -19.23 11.59
N VAL A 274 -15.84 -18.51 12.47
CA VAL A 274 -14.72 -17.64 12.07
C VAL A 274 -13.52 -18.51 11.71
N ARG A 275 -12.99 -18.35 10.51
CA ARG A 275 -11.92 -19.18 9.96
C ARG A 275 -10.54 -18.59 10.22
N ILE A 276 -9.51 -19.44 10.16
CA ILE A 276 -8.13 -19.02 10.37
C ILE A 276 -7.36 -19.02 9.06
N ILE A 277 -6.82 -17.86 8.70
CA ILE A 277 -5.78 -17.73 7.69
C ILE A 277 -4.41 -17.61 8.37
N ALA A 278 -3.40 -18.31 7.85
CA ALA A 278 -2.04 -18.22 8.37
C ALA A 278 -0.99 -18.28 7.25
N SER A 279 0.16 -17.61 7.33
CA SER A 279 0.61 -16.69 8.38
C SER A 279 0.81 -15.26 7.85
N ASP A 280 0.15 -14.90 6.75
CA ASP A 280 0.28 -13.62 6.04
C ASP A 280 1.75 -13.20 5.87
N ARG A 281 2.51 -14.10 5.19
CA ARG A 281 3.97 -14.08 5.06
C ARG A 281 4.42 -14.83 3.80
N LEU A 282 5.68 -15.26 3.75
CA LEU A 282 6.12 -16.30 2.81
C LEU A 282 5.39 -17.64 3.08
N TRP A 283 5.38 -18.52 2.08
CA TRP A 283 4.83 -19.88 2.19
C TRP A 283 5.43 -20.72 3.33
N GLU A 284 6.67 -20.43 3.72
CA GLU A 284 7.39 -21.13 4.77
C GLU A 284 7.74 -20.17 5.92
N PRO A 285 7.75 -20.65 7.19
CA PRO A 285 7.71 -22.07 7.60
C PRO A 285 6.30 -22.66 7.77
N ILE A 286 5.22 -21.90 7.55
CA ILE A 286 3.85 -22.36 7.87
C ILE A 286 3.47 -23.64 7.10
N SER A 287 3.80 -23.73 5.80
CA SER A 287 3.47 -24.91 4.99
C SER A 287 4.14 -26.18 5.49
N PHE A 288 5.42 -26.11 5.86
CA PHE A 288 6.15 -27.22 6.46
C PHE A 288 5.61 -27.62 7.83
N VAL A 289 5.34 -26.65 8.72
CA VAL A 289 4.84 -26.93 10.08
C VAL A 289 3.46 -27.60 10.04
N LEU A 290 2.57 -27.19 9.12
CA LEU A 290 1.27 -27.83 8.91
C LEU A 290 1.35 -29.30 8.44
N LEU A 291 2.50 -29.77 7.95
CA LEU A 291 2.70 -31.19 7.62
C LEU A 291 3.22 -32.01 8.81
N LEU A 292 3.74 -31.36 9.85
CA LEU A 292 4.28 -31.99 11.05
C LEU A 292 3.31 -31.96 12.23
N ASP A 293 2.47 -30.95 12.30
CA ASP A 293 1.53 -30.71 13.40
C ASP A 293 0.08 -30.87 12.91
N SER A 294 -0.54 -31.98 13.28
CA SER A 294 -1.93 -32.29 12.93
C SER A 294 -2.96 -31.43 13.66
N GLU A 295 -2.62 -30.88 14.84
CA GLU A 295 -3.51 -29.96 15.56
C GLU A 295 -3.50 -28.60 14.86
N LEU A 296 -2.32 -28.07 14.53
CA LEU A 296 -2.19 -26.85 13.74
C LEU A 296 -2.81 -27.01 12.34
N HIS A 297 -2.63 -28.18 11.69
CA HIS A 297 -3.33 -28.49 10.44
C HIS A 297 -4.84 -28.49 10.62
N GLY A 298 -5.36 -29.07 11.71
CA GLY A 298 -6.79 -29.08 12.00
C GLY A 298 -7.42 -27.69 12.09
N VAL A 299 -6.69 -26.69 12.61
CA VAL A 299 -7.25 -25.36 12.91
C VAL A 299 -7.03 -24.29 11.84
N VAL A 300 -6.08 -24.44 10.91
CA VAL A 300 -5.83 -23.47 9.84
C VAL A 300 -6.68 -23.80 8.61
N ASP A 301 -7.52 -22.89 8.13
CA ASP A 301 -8.38 -23.09 6.95
C ASP A 301 -7.66 -22.79 5.63
N ALA A 302 -6.84 -21.73 5.62
CA ALA A 302 -6.15 -21.22 4.44
C ALA A 302 -4.69 -20.83 4.75
N ILE A 303 -3.80 -21.10 3.79
CA ILE A 303 -2.43 -20.57 3.78
C ILE A 303 -2.44 -19.26 3.01
N GLY A 304 -2.28 -18.14 3.72
CA GLY A 304 -2.14 -16.80 3.17
C GLY A 304 -0.68 -16.45 2.97
N ALA A 305 -0.29 -16.23 1.71
CA ALA A 305 1.05 -15.81 1.33
C ALA A 305 1.08 -14.42 0.69
N HIS A 306 2.19 -13.68 0.89
CA HIS A 306 2.39 -12.32 0.39
C HIS A 306 3.36 -12.30 -0.80
N TYR A 307 3.03 -11.49 -1.82
CA TYR A 307 3.82 -11.27 -3.04
C TYR A 307 4.44 -12.56 -3.64
N PRO A 308 3.65 -13.64 -3.84
CA PRO A 308 4.15 -14.98 -4.18
C PRO A 308 4.77 -15.09 -5.59
N GLY A 309 4.69 -14.04 -6.41
CA GLY A 309 5.19 -14.06 -7.79
C GLY A 309 4.52 -15.13 -8.63
N THR A 310 3.21 -15.33 -8.44
CA THR A 310 2.38 -16.40 -9.02
C THR A 310 2.69 -17.83 -8.57
N LYS A 311 3.74 -18.09 -7.78
CA LYS A 311 4.20 -19.44 -7.46
C LYS A 311 3.86 -19.87 -6.04
N THR A 312 3.64 -21.17 -5.86
CA THR A 312 3.57 -21.81 -4.53
C THR A 312 4.75 -22.78 -4.31
N VAL A 313 4.79 -23.45 -3.16
CA VAL A 313 5.84 -24.42 -2.79
C VAL A 313 5.25 -25.84 -2.63
N PRO A 314 6.05 -26.91 -2.82
CA PRO A 314 5.56 -28.29 -2.73
C PRO A 314 4.85 -28.61 -1.40
N ASN A 315 5.38 -28.11 -0.26
CA ASN A 315 4.76 -28.35 1.05
C ASN A 315 3.34 -27.76 1.12
N ALA A 316 3.12 -26.55 0.59
CA ALA A 316 1.82 -25.90 0.58
C ALA A 316 0.78 -26.74 -0.18
N LEU A 317 1.17 -27.32 -1.32
CA LEU A 317 0.33 -28.25 -2.09
C LEU A 317 0.02 -29.52 -1.30
N LEU A 318 1.01 -30.11 -0.62
CA LEU A 318 0.85 -31.31 0.21
C LEU A 318 -0.13 -31.11 1.38
N THR A 319 -0.23 -29.91 1.94
CA THR A 319 -1.20 -29.62 3.03
C THR A 319 -2.65 -29.79 2.59
N LYS A 320 -2.94 -29.70 1.28
CA LYS A 320 -4.28 -29.64 0.67
C LYS A 320 -5.16 -28.49 1.17
N LYS A 321 -4.60 -27.49 1.86
CA LYS A 321 -5.31 -26.28 2.29
C LYS A 321 -5.66 -25.37 1.10
N LYS A 322 -6.59 -24.44 1.34
CA LYS A 322 -6.78 -23.28 0.46
C LYS A 322 -5.47 -22.48 0.45
N LEU A 323 -5.03 -22.05 -0.73
CA LEU A 323 -3.80 -21.27 -0.92
C LEU A 323 -4.24 -19.93 -1.49
N TRP A 324 -3.92 -18.83 -0.82
CA TRP A 324 -4.31 -17.49 -1.23
C TRP A 324 -3.08 -16.59 -1.33
N SER A 325 -3.05 -15.71 -2.34
CA SER A 325 -2.22 -14.52 -2.27
C SER A 325 -2.97 -13.51 -1.39
N SER A 326 -2.68 -13.50 -0.09
CA SER A 326 -3.41 -12.71 0.91
C SER A 326 -2.93 -11.26 1.00
N GLU A 327 -1.87 -10.94 0.27
CA GLU A 327 -1.41 -9.59 -0.06
C GLU A 327 -0.58 -9.63 -1.35
N ASP A 328 -0.98 -8.85 -2.35
CA ASP A 328 -0.34 -8.77 -3.66
C ASP A 328 -0.51 -7.35 -4.24
N TYR A 329 -0.16 -7.15 -5.52
CA TYR A 329 -0.27 -5.86 -6.23
C TYR A 329 0.73 -4.80 -5.74
N SER A 330 0.37 -3.93 -4.77
CA SER A 330 1.23 -2.86 -4.20
C SER A 330 1.94 -1.98 -5.24
N THR A 331 1.37 -1.84 -6.44
CA THR A 331 2.02 -1.20 -7.59
C THR A 331 1.24 0.06 -7.97
N PHE A 332 1.93 1.10 -8.45
CA PHE A 332 1.31 2.36 -8.85
C PHE A 332 0.16 2.13 -9.83
N ASN A 333 -0.95 2.85 -9.64
CA ASN A 333 -2.24 2.53 -10.29
C ASN A 333 -2.43 3.10 -11.70
N ASP A 334 -1.35 3.11 -12.48
CA ASP A 334 -1.36 3.37 -13.91
C ASP A 334 -1.69 2.11 -14.73
N GLU A 335 -1.56 2.20 -16.05
CA GLU A 335 -1.70 1.08 -16.98
C GLU A 335 -0.69 -0.06 -16.72
N VAL A 336 0.52 0.21 -16.21
CA VAL A 336 1.50 -0.85 -15.88
C VAL A 336 1.07 -1.61 -14.62
N GLY A 337 0.55 -0.89 -13.62
CA GLY A 337 -0.11 -1.49 -12.47
C GLY A 337 -1.33 -2.32 -12.86
N ALA A 338 -2.17 -1.80 -13.76
CA ALA A 338 -3.32 -2.54 -14.28
C ALA A 338 -2.90 -3.83 -15.02
N GLY A 339 -1.82 -3.78 -15.80
CA GLY A 339 -1.26 -4.96 -16.46
C GLY A 339 -0.65 -5.96 -15.47
N CYS A 340 0.05 -5.49 -14.43
CA CYS A 340 0.50 -6.31 -13.31
C CYS A 340 -0.69 -7.06 -12.68
N TRP A 341 -1.77 -6.34 -12.35
CA TRP A 341 -2.97 -6.89 -11.72
C TRP A 341 -3.68 -7.92 -12.61
N ALA A 342 -3.89 -7.59 -13.90
CA ALA A 342 -4.51 -8.48 -14.87
C ALA A 342 -3.77 -9.83 -14.96
N ARG A 343 -2.44 -9.76 -15.08
CA ARG A 343 -1.58 -10.93 -15.19
C ARG A 343 -1.63 -11.80 -13.93
N ILE A 344 -1.51 -11.24 -12.73
CA ILE A 344 -1.46 -12.04 -11.50
C ILE A 344 -2.84 -12.58 -11.08
N LEU A 345 -3.94 -11.92 -11.44
CA LEU A 345 -5.30 -12.44 -11.20
C LEU A 345 -5.52 -13.83 -11.83
N ASN A 346 -5.11 -14.00 -13.09
CA ASN A 346 -5.11 -15.32 -13.74
C ASN A 346 -3.98 -16.21 -13.20
N GLN A 347 -2.73 -15.71 -13.28
CA GLN A 347 -1.55 -16.57 -13.12
C GLN A 347 -1.32 -17.04 -11.68
N ASN A 348 -1.86 -16.38 -10.65
CA ASN A 348 -1.83 -16.90 -9.28
C ASN A 348 -2.55 -18.26 -9.16
N TYR A 349 -3.65 -18.48 -9.89
CA TYR A 349 -4.29 -19.80 -9.96
C TYR A 349 -3.49 -20.77 -10.84
N VAL A 350 -3.13 -20.34 -12.06
CA VAL A 350 -2.47 -21.19 -13.07
C VAL A 350 -1.13 -21.73 -12.57
N ASN A 351 -0.26 -20.86 -12.03
CA ASN A 351 1.11 -21.21 -11.64
C ASN A 351 1.24 -21.66 -10.18
N GLY A 352 0.29 -21.28 -9.32
CA GLY A 352 0.40 -21.40 -7.86
C GLY A 352 -0.76 -22.10 -7.18
N ASN A 353 -1.78 -22.54 -7.94
CA ASN A 353 -3.04 -23.09 -7.42
C ASN A 353 -3.74 -22.16 -6.40
N MET A 354 -3.46 -20.85 -6.45
CA MET A 354 -4.04 -19.90 -5.53
C MET A 354 -5.47 -19.55 -5.93
N THR A 355 -6.35 -19.53 -4.95
CA THR A 355 -7.82 -19.50 -5.13
C THR A 355 -8.46 -18.17 -4.73
N SER A 356 -7.65 -17.26 -4.19
CA SER A 356 -7.96 -15.87 -3.92
C SER A 356 -6.69 -15.03 -4.08
N THR A 357 -6.86 -13.81 -4.56
CA THR A 357 -5.81 -12.78 -4.62
C THR A 357 -6.38 -11.50 -4.01
N ILE A 358 -5.66 -10.87 -3.09
CA ILE A 358 -6.07 -9.67 -2.35
C ILE A 358 -5.04 -8.57 -2.60
N ALA A 359 -5.44 -7.48 -3.25
CA ALA A 359 -4.56 -6.34 -3.53
C ALA A 359 -4.31 -5.49 -2.28
N TRP A 360 -3.05 -5.19 -1.96
CA TRP A 360 -2.74 -4.00 -1.16
C TRP A 360 -2.53 -2.83 -2.13
N ASN A 361 -3.26 -1.71 -2.06
CA ASN A 361 -4.41 -1.39 -1.19
C ASN A 361 -5.73 -1.15 -1.96
N LEU A 362 -6.83 -1.00 -1.22
CA LEU A 362 -8.20 -0.84 -1.74
C LEU A 362 -8.36 0.42 -2.59
N VAL A 363 -7.90 1.54 -2.05
CA VAL A 363 -8.00 2.87 -2.64
C VAL A 363 -6.88 3.72 -2.07
N ALA A 364 -6.22 4.49 -2.92
CA ALA A 364 -5.22 5.45 -2.49
C ALA A 364 -5.92 6.69 -1.91
N SER A 365 -6.17 6.66 -0.61
CA SER A 365 -6.75 7.74 0.19
C SER A 365 -5.80 8.15 1.32
N TYR A 366 -4.56 8.42 0.95
CA TYR A 366 -3.47 8.93 1.78
C TYR A 366 -2.65 9.92 0.93
N TYR A 367 -1.81 10.75 1.56
CA TYR A 367 -0.98 11.72 0.83
C TYR A 367 -0.01 11.01 -0.13
N GLU A 368 0.07 11.43 -1.39
CA GLU A 368 0.82 10.72 -2.44
C GLU A 368 2.34 10.67 -2.18
N GLU A 369 2.90 11.61 -1.42
CA GLU A 369 4.31 11.63 -1.04
C GLU A 369 4.66 10.77 0.18
N LEU A 370 3.66 10.11 0.80
CA LEU A 370 3.91 9.00 1.72
C LEU A 370 4.42 7.77 0.94
N PRO A 371 4.95 6.74 1.63
CA PRO A 371 5.39 5.51 0.97
C PRO A 371 4.32 4.92 0.03
N PHE A 372 4.76 4.30 -1.06
CA PHE A 372 3.86 3.65 -2.03
C PHE A 372 2.65 4.51 -2.46
N GLY A 373 2.84 5.83 -2.64
CA GLY A 373 1.84 6.74 -3.18
C GLY A 373 1.10 6.14 -4.38
N ARG A 374 -0.23 6.25 -4.37
CA ARG A 374 -1.13 5.74 -5.43
C ARG A 374 -0.99 4.24 -5.76
N CYS A 375 -0.69 3.39 -4.78
CA CYS A 375 -0.67 1.93 -4.96
C CYS A 375 -2.01 1.23 -4.62
N GLY A 376 -3.13 1.95 -4.77
CA GLY A 376 -4.49 1.42 -4.56
C GLY A 376 -5.27 1.18 -5.85
N LEU A 377 -6.29 0.32 -5.84
CA LEU A 377 -7.05 -0.01 -7.08
C LEU A 377 -7.68 1.21 -7.78
N MET A 378 -7.93 2.29 -7.05
CA MET A 378 -8.29 3.62 -7.56
C MET A 378 -7.69 4.72 -6.67
N THR A 379 -7.83 6.00 -7.07
CA THR A 379 -7.26 7.15 -6.34
C THR A 379 -8.36 8.06 -5.79
N ALA A 380 -8.31 8.39 -4.51
CA ALA A 380 -9.23 9.33 -3.83
C ALA A 380 -8.51 10.02 -2.65
N GLN A 381 -7.54 10.89 -2.98
CA GLN A 381 -6.61 11.53 -2.05
C GLN A 381 -6.87 13.04 -1.83
N GLU A 382 -8.01 13.57 -2.30
CA GLU A 382 -8.37 14.99 -2.26
C GLU A 382 -9.81 15.24 -1.73
N PRO A 383 -10.13 14.92 -0.46
CA PRO A 383 -11.46 15.16 0.11
C PRO A 383 -11.89 16.64 0.09
N TRP A 384 -10.93 17.58 0.05
CA TRP A 384 -11.18 19.02 -0.04
C TRP A 384 -11.65 19.49 -1.42
N SER A 385 -11.28 18.81 -2.51
CA SER A 385 -11.75 19.12 -3.87
C SER A 385 -12.94 18.25 -4.28
N GLY A 386 -13.05 17.05 -3.70
CA GLY A 386 -13.98 16.01 -4.15
C GLY A 386 -13.49 15.24 -5.39
N HIS A 387 -12.30 15.55 -5.90
CA HIS A 387 -11.69 14.84 -7.02
C HIS A 387 -11.35 13.39 -6.67
N TYR A 388 -11.66 12.46 -7.56
CA TYR A 388 -11.19 11.08 -7.50
C TYR A 388 -10.94 10.56 -8.92
N LYS A 389 -10.17 9.48 -9.06
CA LYS A 389 -9.90 8.88 -10.37
C LYS A 389 -10.18 7.38 -10.34
N VAL A 390 -11.07 6.93 -11.21
CA VAL A 390 -11.43 5.51 -11.39
C VAL A 390 -10.39 4.87 -12.30
N GLU A 391 -9.32 4.40 -11.69
CA GLU A 391 -8.15 3.90 -12.41
C GLU A 391 -8.40 2.55 -13.10
N ALA A 392 -7.53 2.20 -14.04
CA ALA A 392 -7.61 0.96 -14.82
C ALA A 392 -7.73 -0.33 -13.96
N PRO A 393 -7.07 -0.49 -12.79
CA PRO A 393 -7.22 -1.68 -11.94
C PRO A 393 -8.66 -1.97 -11.49
N ILE A 394 -9.56 -0.97 -11.37
CA ILE A 394 -11.00 -1.19 -11.10
C ILE A 394 -11.63 -2.05 -12.21
N TRP A 395 -11.34 -1.70 -13.46
CA TRP A 395 -11.89 -2.35 -14.64
C TRP A 395 -11.26 -3.72 -14.91
N ILE A 396 -9.97 -3.86 -14.63
CA ILE A 396 -9.28 -5.16 -14.60
C ILE A 396 -9.88 -6.09 -13.53
N THR A 397 -10.22 -5.56 -12.35
CA THR A 397 -10.89 -6.35 -11.31
C THR A 397 -12.28 -6.82 -11.77
N ALA A 398 -13.05 -5.93 -12.42
CA ALA A 398 -14.38 -6.21 -12.94
C ALA A 398 -14.44 -7.39 -13.95
N HIS A 399 -13.37 -7.60 -14.73
CA HIS A 399 -13.22 -8.76 -15.63
C HIS A 399 -13.32 -10.11 -14.91
N THR A 400 -13.00 -10.17 -13.62
CA THR A 400 -13.17 -11.37 -12.79
C THR A 400 -14.43 -11.29 -11.94
N THR A 401 -14.62 -10.21 -11.19
CA THR A 401 -15.62 -10.15 -10.10
C THR A 401 -17.06 -10.04 -10.57
N GLN A 402 -17.34 -9.39 -11.70
CA GLN A 402 -18.72 -9.32 -12.21
C GLN A 402 -19.22 -10.66 -12.79
N PHE A 403 -18.32 -11.63 -13.01
CA PHE A 403 -18.60 -12.86 -13.76
C PHE A 403 -18.21 -14.16 -13.03
N THR A 404 -17.79 -14.05 -11.78
CA THR A 404 -17.48 -15.17 -10.88
C THR A 404 -18.00 -14.83 -9.49
N GLN A 405 -18.19 -15.82 -8.61
CA GLN A 405 -18.50 -15.58 -7.19
C GLN A 405 -17.76 -16.61 -6.32
N PRO A 406 -17.41 -16.28 -5.06
CA PRO A 406 -16.90 -17.26 -4.11
C PRO A 406 -17.79 -18.50 -4.04
N GLY A 407 -17.19 -19.68 -4.20
CA GLY A 407 -17.91 -20.95 -4.28
C GLY A 407 -17.96 -21.58 -5.68
N TRP A 408 -17.74 -20.79 -6.74
CA TRP A 408 -17.52 -21.32 -8.10
C TRP A 408 -16.26 -22.20 -8.15
N SER A 409 -16.14 -23.06 -9.17
CA SER A 409 -14.97 -23.92 -9.36
C SER A 409 -14.27 -23.58 -10.66
N TYR A 410 -12.94 -23.56 -10.63
CA TYR A 410 -12.12 -23.53 -11.84
C TYR A 410 -12.27 -24.84 -12.63
N LEU A 411 -12.08 -24.80 -13.95
CA LEU A 411 -11.85 -26.00 -14.78
C LEU A 411 -10.39 -26.47 -14.66
N GLN A 412 -10.12 -27.73 -15.01
CA GLN A 412 -8.77 -28.27 -15.07
C GLN A 412 -8.17 -28.01 -16.46
N VAL A 413 -7.30 -27.01 -16.56
CA VAL A 413 -6.63 -26.59 -17.81
C VAL A 413 -5.16 -26.26 -17.52
N ASP A 414 -4.30 -26.32 -18.53
CA ASP A 414 -2.89 -25.85 -18.43
C ASP A 414 -2.82 -24.34 -18.14
N GLY A 415 -3.67 -23.56 -18.80
CA GLY A 415 -3.90 -22.15 -18.50
C GLY A 415 -2.94 -21.16 -19.16
N HIS A 416 -1.88 -21.60 -19.85
CA HIS A 416 -1.03 -20.71 -20.65
C HIS A 416 -1.45 -20.66 -22.13
N LEU A 417 -1.15 -19.53 -22.77
CA LEU A 417 -1.33 -19.35 -24.22
C LEU A 417 0.01 -19.56 -24.95
N GLU A 418 -0.03 -20.18 -26.14
CA GLU A 418 1.16 -20.52 -26.93
C GLU A 418 1.99 -19.28 -27.34
N GLY A 419 1.32 -18.19 -27.71
CA GLY A 419 1.95 -16.90 -28.02
C GLY A 419 2.25 -16.04 -26.79
N GLY A 420 2.16 -16.58 -25.57
CA GLY A 420 2.28 -15.85 -24.31
C GLY A 420 0.94 -15.27 -23.82
N GLY A 421 0.86 -14.98 -22.51
CA GLY A 421 -0.40 -14.71 -21.82
C GLY A 421 -1.02 -15.96 -21.21
N SER A 422 -2.16 -15.81 -20.54
CA SER A 422 -2.84 -16.90 -19.82
C SER A 422 -4.37 -16.82 -19.89
N PHE A 423 -5.03 -17.94 -19.61
CA PHE A 423 -6.48 -18.00 -19.47
C PHE A 423 -6.89 -18.87 -18.27
N VAL A 424 -8.03 -18.53 -17.67
CA VAL A 424 -8.73 -19.37 -16.68
C VAL A 424 -10.18 -19.54 -17.11
N ALA A 425 -10.79 -20.65 -16.73
CA ALA A 425 -12.22 -20.90 -16.93
C ALA A 425 -12.85 -21.38 -15.62
N LEU A 426 -14.06 -20.89 -15.31
CA LEU A 426 -14.81 -21.17 -14.09
C LEU A 426 -16.28 -21.47 -14.38
N THR A 427 -16.90 -22.27 -13.52
CA THR A 427 -18.33 -22.59 -13.54
C THR A 427 -18.95 -22.55 -12.15
N ASP A 428 -20.24 -22.26 -12.08
CA ASP A 428 -21.08 -22.39 -10.88
C ASP A 428 -21.64 -23.81 -10.67
N GLY A 429 -21.46 -24.72 -11.62
CA GLY A 429 -22.08 -26.05 -11.62
C GLY A 429 -23.59 -26.04 -11.94
N LEU A 430 -24.15 -24.88 -12.30
CA LEU A 430 -25.55 -24.69 -12.72
C LEU A 430 -25.66 -24.43 -14.23
N GLY A 431 -24.56 -24.63 -14.97
CA GLY A 431 -24.47 -24.46 -16.42
C GLY A 431 -23.93 -23.10 -16.86
N ASN A 432 -23.53 -22.21 -15.95
CA ASN A 432 -22.79 -21.02 -16.35
C ASN A 432 -21.30 -21.32 -16.55
N LEU A 433 -20.71 -20.59 -17.50
CA LEU A 433 -19.30 -20.65 -17.83
C LEU A 433 -18.77 -19.22 -17.97
N THR A 434 -17.63 -18.95 -17.34
CA THR A 434 -16.87 -17.71 -17.50
C THR A 434 -15.42 -18.08 -17.84
N ILE A 435 -14.88 -17.47 -18.90
CA ILE A 435 -13.50 -17.63 -19.39
C ILE A 435 -12.85 -16.25 -19.32
N ILE A 436 -11.70 -16.13 -18.68
CA ILE A 436 -10.96 -14.87 -18.53
C ILE A 436 -9.58 -15.06 -19.14
N ILE A 437 -9.19 -14.19 -20.07
CA ILE A 437 -7.97 -14.29 -20.87
C ILE A 437 -7.18 -12.99 -20.69
N GLU A 438 -5.87 -13.07 -20.51
CA GLU A 438 -4.95 -11.92 -20.47
C GLU A 438 -3.72 -12.18 -21.37
N THR A 439 -3.25 -11.13 -22.06
CA THR A 439 -2.06 -11.16 -22.92
C THR A 439 -1.04 -10.08 -22.54
N MET A 440 -0.84 -9.87 -21.24
CA MET A 440 -0.03 -8.77 -20.71
C MET A 440 1.45 -8.95 -21.05
N THR A 441 2.07 -7.97 -21.72
CA THR A 441 3.49 -8.00 -22.05
C THR A 441 4.38 -7.85 -20.81
N TYR A 442 5.63 -8.29 -20.93
CA TYR A 442 6.62 -8.17 -19.86
C TYR A 442 6.79 -6.72 -19.38
N ASN A 443 7.03 -5.77 -20.30
CA ASN A 443 7.33 -4.38 -19.92
C ASN A 443 6.14 -3.70 -19.23
N HIS A 444 4.92 -3.99 -19.68
CA HIS A 444 3.68 -3.34 -19.28
C HIS A 444 2.93 -4.06 -18.15
N SER A 445 3.55 -5.05 -17.50
CA SER A 445 2.94 -5.77 -16.37
C SER A 445 3.89 -6.05 -15.20
N GLN A 446 4.91 -5.21 -15.04
CA GLN A 446 5.87 -5.33 -13.93
C GLN A 446 5.20 -4.88 -12.63
N CYS A 447 4.94 -5.83 -11.74
CA CYS A 447 4.63 -5.54 -10.34
C CYS A 447 5.90 -5.09 -9.61
N ILE A 448 5.76 -4.31 -8.53
CA ILE A 448 6.94 -3.93 -7.72
C ILE A 448 7.65 -5.13 -7.06
N ARG A 449 6.93 -6.25 -6.86
CA ARG A 449 7.38 -7.44 -6.15
C ARG A 449 6.74 -8.71 -6.75
N PRO A 450 7.47 -9.83 -6.87
CA PRO A 450 8.94 -9.90 -6.98
C PRO A 450 9.40 -9.40 -8.37
N PRO A 451 10.72 -9.22 -8.59
CA PRO A 451 11.26 -9.00 -9.93
C PRO A 451 10.83 -10.11 -10.90
N LEU A 452 10.25 -9.71 -12.02
CA LEU A 452 9.67 -10.61 -13.02
C LEU A 452 10.77 -11.09 -13.99
N PRO A 453 10.91 -12.39 -14.28
CA PRO A 453 11.76 -12.85 -15.38
C PRO A 453 11.20 -12.37 -16.72
N HIS A 454 12.07 -12.05 -17.69
CA HIS A 454 11.64 -11.65 -19.02
C HIS A 454 10.90 -12.77 -19.75
N PHE A 455 9.78 -12.45 -20.38
CA PHE A 455 9.00 -13.31 -21.27
C PHE A 455 8.51 -12.52 -22.48
N THR A 456 8.04 -13.22 -23.52
CA THR A 456 7.55 -12.61 -24.76
C THR A 456 6.06 -12.90 -24.90
N VAL A 457 5.31 -11.92 -25.37
CA VAL A 457 3.92 -12.09 -25.82
C VAL A 457 3.81 -11.58 -27.25
N MET A 458 3.13 -12.31 -28.11
CA MET A 458 2.91 -11.98 -29.53
C MET A 458 1.42 -12.09 -29.86
N PRO A 459 0.92 -11.31 -30.85
CA PRO A 459 -0.41 -11.52 -31.40
C PRO A 459 -0.60 -12.95 -31.91
N GLN A 460 -1.74 -13.56 -31.59
CA GLN A 460 -2.01 -14.98 -31.83
C GLN A 460 -3.49 -15.27 -32.04
N ARG A 461 -3.82 -16.40 -32.66
CA ARG A 461 -5.20 -16.86 -32.83
C ARG A 461 -5.50 -18.03 -31.89
N ALA A 462 -6.29 -17.77 -30.84
CA ALA A 462 -6.69 -18.79 -29.88
C ALA A 462 -8.04 -19.41 -30.28
N THR A 463 -8.10 -20.73 -30.43
CA THR A 463 -9.35 -21.47 -30.71
C THR A 463 -9.73 -22.33 -29.52
N PHE A 464 -10.91 -22.08 -28.96
CA PHE A 464 -11.43 -22.79 -27.80
C PHE A 464 -12.47 -23.84 -28.22
N TYR A 465 -12.43 -24.99 -27.57
CA TYR A 465 -13.39 -26.10 -27.74
C TYR A 465 -14.09 -26.38 -26.40
N LEU A 466 -15.38 -26.04 -26.35
CA LEU A 466 -16.29 -26.35 -25.26
C LEU A 466 -16.77 -27.81 -25.38
N LYS A 467 -16.38 -28.63 -24.42
CA LYS A 467 -16.78 -30.04 -24.29
C LYS A 467 -17.69 -30.22 -23.07
N GLY A 468 -17.88 -31.47 -22.63
CA GLY A 468 -18.67 -31.80 -21.45
C GLY A 468 -20.07 -31.17 -21.45
N SER A 469 -20.46 -30.59 -20.31
CA SER A 469 -21.74 -29.88 -20.17
C SER A 469 -21.82 -28.61 -21.03
N PHE A 470 -20.68 -27.98 -21.33
CA PHE A 470 -20.59 -26.71 -22.07
C PHE A 470 -20.75 -26.85 -23.59
N TYR A 471 -20.72 -28.07 -24.14
CA TYR A 471 -20.87 -28.32 -25.59
C TYR A 471 -22.16 -27.70 -26.19
N MET A 472 -23.21 -27.57 -25.39
CA MET A 472 -24.49 -27.00 -25.81
C MET A 472 -24.55 -25.47 -25.78
N VAL A 473 -23.56 -24.78 -25.19
CA VAL A 473 -23.47 -23.30 -25.23
C VAL A 473 -23.42 -22.83 -26.68
N LYS A 474 -24.27 -21.85 -27.04
CA LYS A 474 -24.39 -21.29 -28.40
C LYS A 474 -23.85 -19.88 -28.53
N THR A 475 -23.70 -19.17 -27.42
CA THR A 475 -23.30 -17.75 -27.42
C THR A 475 -22.65 -17.40 -26.09
N LEU A 476 -21.56 -16.63 -26.13
CA LEU A 476 -20.91 -16.02 -24.98
C LEU A 476 -20.97 -14.50 -25.12
N GLN A 477 -21.34 -13.79 -24.05
CA GLN A 477 -21.13 -12.35 -23.94
C GLN A 477 -19.62 -12.09 -23.89
N VAL A 478 -19.14 -10.99 -24.46
CA VAL A 478 -17.72 -10.64 -24.47
C VAL A 478 -17.51 -9.26 -23.86
N TRP A 479 -16.60 -9.19 -22.90
CA TRP A 479 -16.09 -7.95 -22.30
C TRP A 479 -14.61 -7.85 -22.61
N HIS A 480 -14.13 -6.65 -22.93
CA HIS A 480 -12.77 -6.40 -23.39
C HIS A 480 -12.16 -5.16 -22.73
N SER A 481 -10.91 -5.27 -22.31
CA SER A 481 -10.04 -4.13 -22.01
C SER A 481 -8.76 -4.20 -22.83
N ARG A 482 -8.31 -3.08 -23.35
CA ARG A 482 -6.97 -2.91 -23.93
C ARG A 482 -6.27 -1.75 -23.24
N LEU A 483 -5.09 -2.02 -22.71
CA LEU A 483 -4.19 -1.02 -22.12
C LEU A 483 -3.36 -0.42 -23.27
N ASP A 484 -3.39 0.90 -23.42
CA ASP A 484 -2.72 1.59 -24.54
C ASP A 484 -1.57 2.47 -24.04
N PHE A 485 -0.36 2.07 -24.42
CA PHE A 485 0.91 2.71 -24.06
C PHE A 485 1.49 3.58 -25.21
N GLU A 486 0.84 3.63 -26.36
CA GLU A 486 1.27 4.43 -27.53
C GLU A 486 0.45 5.71 -27.67
N SER A 487 -0.88 5.63 -27.55
CA SER A 487 -1.79 6.77 -27.73
C SER A 487 -2.19 7.45 -26.41
N GLY A 488 -1.99 6.76 -25.28
CA GLY A 488 -2.40 7.23 -23.95
C GLY A 488 -3.91 7.15 -23.67
N SER A 489 -4.68 6.42 -24.48
CA SER A 489 -6.13 6.27 -24.33
C SER A 489 -6.56 4.79 -24.24
N SER A 490 -6.41 4.21 -23.05
CA SER A 490 -6.82 2.83 -22.76
C SER A 490 -8.33 2.62 -22.93
N ASN A 491 -8.71 1.54 -23.62
CA ASN A 491 -10.11 1.16 -23.85
C ASN A 491 -10.54 0.12 -22.82
N LEU A 492 -11.20 0.54 -21.73
CA LEU A 492 -11.44 -0.31 -20.55
C LEU A 492 -12.88 -0.83 -20.47
N PHE A 493 -13.04 -2.11 -20.14
CA PHE A 493 -14.29 -2.83 -19.83
C PHE A 493 -15.43 -2.59 -20.82
N GLN A 494 -15.14 -2.63 -22.11
CA GLN A 494 -16.11 -2.47 -23.18
C GLN A 494 -16.83 -3.79 -23.46
N GLN A 495 -18.16 -3.76 -23.50
CA GLN A 495 -18.94 -4.91 -23.98
C GLN A 495 -18.87 -4.98 -25.51
N LEU A 496 -18.37 -6.10 -26.04
CA LEU A 496 -18.29 -6.37 -27.47
C LEU A 496 -19.47 -7.23 -27.93
N HIS A 497 -19.58 -7.41 -29.26
CA HIS A 497 -20.59 -8.29 -29.85
C HIS A 497 -20.44 -9.73 -29.33
N PRO A 498 -21.53 -10.38 -28.88
CA PRO A 498 -21.46 -11.75 -28.37
C PRO A 498 -20.93 -12.75 -29.42
N VAL A 499 -19.97 -13.58 -29.01
CA VAL A 499 -19.36 -14.60 -29.86
C VAL A 499 -20.31 -15.79 -29.99
N LYS A 500 -20.56 -16.21 -31.24
CA LYS A 500 -21.34 -17.43 -31.54
C LYS A 500 -20.44 -18.65 -31.40
N VAL A 501 -20.89 -19.63 -30.64
CA VAL A 501 -20.22 -20.93 -30.49
C VAL A 501 -20.84 -21.91 -31.48
N TRP A 502 -20.05 -22.43 -32.41
CA TRP A 502 -20.49 -23.34 -33.45
C TRP A 502 -19.92 -24.74 -33.22
N LYS A 503 -20.80 -25.76 -33.10
CA LYS A 503 -20.43 -27.15 -32.78
C LYS A 503 -19.49 -27.29 -31.56
N GLY A 504 -19.68 -26.43 -30.55
CA GLY A 504 -18.83 -26.40 -29.37
C GLY A 504 -17.48 -25.71 -29.58
N SER A 505 -17.29 -24.87 -30.60
CA SER A 505 -16.02 -24.16 -30.83
C SER A 505 -16.22 -22.69 -31.18
N PHE A 506 -15.22 -21.87 -30.82
CA PHE A 506 -15.05 -20.48 -31.25
C PHE A 506 -13.56 -20.11 -31.32
N SER A 507 -13.22 -19.05 -32.06
CA SER A 507 -11.86 -18.50 -32.10
C SER A 507 -11.86 -17.01 -31.78
N LEU A 508 -10.75 -16.53 -31.23
CA LEU A 508 -10.42 -15.11 -31.05
C LEU A 508 -9.05 -14.84 -31.68
N ASP A 509 -8.91 -13.68 -32.30
CA ASP A 509 -7.62 -13.10 -32.64
C ASP A 509 -7.25 -12.16 -31.48
N LEU A 510 -6.16 -12.47 -30.77
CA LEU A 510 -5.71 -11.79 -29.56
C LEU A 510 -4.50 -10.93 -29.89
N ASN A 511 -4.49 -9.65 -29.50
CA ASN A 511 -3.28 -8.83 -29.51
C ASN A 511 -2.58 -8.91 -28.15
N VAL A 512 -1.57 -8.06 -27.96
CA VAL A 512 -0.86 -7.88 -26.69
C VAL A 512 -1.53 -6.82 -25.82
N ASP A 513 -1.34 -6.90 -24.50
CA ASP A 513 -1.88 -5.96 -23.51
C ASP A 513 -3.44 -5.85 -23.53
N GLU A 514 -4.11 -6.97 -23.87
CA GLU A 514 -5.56 -7.13 -23.88
C GLU A 514 -6.04 -8.07 -22.76
N VAL A 515 -7.24 -7.82 -22.23
CA VAL A 515 -7.99 -8.70 -21.31
C VAL A 515 -9.37 -8.95 -21.88
N TYR A 516 -9.77 -10.22 -21.97
CA TYR A 516 -11.10 -10.64 -22.41
C TYR A 516 -11.81 -11.42 -21.31
N THR A 517 -13.09 -11.15 -21.09
CA THR A 517 -13.98 -12.06 -20.37
C THR A 517 -15.10 -12.53 -21.28
N LEU A 518 -15.19 -13.85 -21.50
CA LEU A 518 -16.27 -14.49 -22.24
C LEU A 518 -17.15 -15.28 -21.28
N THR A 519 -18.44 -14.97 -21.21
CA THR A 519 -19.34 -15.57 -20.22
C THR A 519 -20.74 -15.87 -20.73
N THR A 520 -21.41 -16.86 -20.14
CA THR A 520 -22.85 -17.08 -20.31
C THR A 520 -23.70 -16.02 -19.60
N LEU A 521 -23.15 -15.36 -18.58
CA LEU A 521 -23.84 -14.35 -17.78
C LEU A 521 -24.11 -13.08 -18.59
N LYS A 522 -25.29 -12.48 -18.36
CA LYS A 522 -25.74 -11.24 -19.01
C LYS A 522 -25.84 -10.05 -18.04
N THR A 523 -25.22 -10.18 -16.87
CA THR A 523 -25.36 -9.25 -15.73
C THR A 523 -24.31 -8.15 -15.67
N GLY A 524 -23.18 -8.32 -16.38
CA GLY A 524 -22.08 -7.35 -16.35
C GLY A 524 -22.49 -5.98 -16.85
N GLN A 525 -21.94 -4.94 -16.24
CA GLN A 525 -22.16 -3.54 -16.60
C GLN A 525 -20.90 -2.72 -16.37
N LYS A 526 -20.54 -1.88 -17.35
CA LYS A 526 -19.63 -0.75 -17.13
C LYS A 526 -20.46 0.45 -16.71
N CYS A 527 -20.68 0.61 -15.41
CA CYS A 527 -21.41 1.76 -14.89
C CYS A 527 -20.50 2.99 -14.76
N GLY A 528 -21.09 4.18 -14.74
CA GLY A 528 -20.38 5.43 -14.56
C GLY A 528 -21.20 6.45 -13.79
N TYR A 529 -20.52 7.29 -13.03
CA TYR A 529 -21.03 8.58 -12.57
C TYR A 529 -20.51 9.71 -13.48
N PRO A 530 -21.09 10.92 -13.42
CA PRO A 530 -20.47 12.10 -14.02
C PRO A 530 -19.04 12.29 -13.49
N GLU A 531 -18.17 12.89 -14.31
CA GLU A 531 -16.81 13.23 -13.88
C GLU A 531 -16.82 14.04 -12.58
N PRO A 532 -15.95 13.71 -11.60
CA PRO A 532 -15.84 14.48 -10.38
C PRO A 532 -15.22 15.87 -10.63
N PRO A 533 -15.22 16.75 -9.62
CA PRO A 533 -14.51 18.03 -9.69
C PRO A 533 -13.05 17.85 -10.16
N PRO A 534 -12.47 18.87 -10.85
CA PRO A 534 -11.05 18.85 -11.20
C PRO A 534 -10.18 18.84 -9.93
N PRO A 535 -8.97 18.26 -9.99
CA PRO A 535 -8.07 18.21 -8.85
C PRO A 535 -7.68 19.62 -8.38
N GLN A 536 -7.52 19.78 -7.07
CA GLN A 536 -7.04 21.02 -6.45
C GLN A 536 -6.02 20.71 -5.35
N PRO A 537 -4.96 21.53 -5.18
CA PRO A 537 -4.07 21.39 -4.05
C PRO A 537 -4.83 21.58 -2.73
N PHE A 538 -4.28 21.05 -1.63
CA PHE A 538 -4.78 21.34 -0.29
C PHE A 538 -4.85 22.88 -0.07
N PRO A 539 -5.90 23.41 0.59
CA PRO A 539 -6.04 24.84 0.83
C PRO A 539 -4.76 25.49 1.37
N SER A 540 -4.34 26.59 0.75
CA SER A 540 -3.20 27.41 1.22
C SER A 540 -3.47 28.04 2.59
N ASN A 541 -4.73 28.20 2.98
CA ASN A 541 -5.15 28.66 4.31
C ASN A 541 -6.19 27.67 4.86
N TYR A 542 -5.85 26.95 5.92
CA TYR A 542 -6.68 25.91 6.53
C TYR A 542 -6.74 26.08 8.04
N LYS A 543 -7.94 25.93 8.62
CA LYS A 543 -8.19 26.01 10.06
C LYS A 543 -9.06 24.85 10.53
N ASP A 544 -8.80 24.39 11.75
CA ASP A 544 -9.64 23.46 12.48
C ASP A 544 -9.62 23.86 13.96
N ASP A 545 -10.80 24.18 14.51
CA ASP A 545 -11.00 24.56 15.91
C ASP A 545 -11.52 23.38 16.75
N PHE A 546 -11.59 22.19 16.13
CA PHE A 546 -12.04 20.93 16.72
C PHE A 546 -13.40 20.96 17.43
N ASN A 547 -14.22 22.01 17.25
CA ASN A 547 -15.44 22.30 18.01
C ASN A 547 -16.64 21.43 17.61
N ILE A 548 -16.49 20.10 17.76
CA ILE A 548 -17.48 19.11 17.36
C ILE A 548 -17.87 18.18 18.51
N ARG A 549 -19.13 18.30 18.95
CA ARG A 549 -19.65 17.54 20.11
C ARG A 549 -19.89 16.06 19.84
N ASN A 550 -20.21 15.71 18.60
CA ASN A 550 -20.50 14.34 18.16
C ASN A 550 -19.80 14.12 16.81
N PRO A 551 -18.47 13.92 16.77
CA PRO A 551 -17.77 13.74 15.52
C PRO A 551 -18.16 12.41 14.84
N PRO A 552 -18.23 12.36 13.50
CA PRO A 552 -18.61 11.14 12.77
C PRO A 552 -17.51 10.06 12.76
N PHE A 553 -16.27 10.43 13.10
CA PHE A 553 -15.09 9.59 13.21
C PHE A 553 -14.27 10.05 14.44
N SER A 554 -13.36 9.24 14.97
CA SER A 554 -12.63 9.57 16.21
C SER A 554 -11.57 10.68 16.06
N GLU A 555 -11.13 11.00 14.84
CA GLU A 555 -10.03 11.92 14.54
C GLU A 555 -10.50 13.06 13.61
N ALA A 556 -9.88 14.24 13.72
CA ALA A 556 -10.15 15.40 12.88
C ALA A 556 -9.81 15.17 11.39
N PRO A 557 -10.50 15.80 10.43
CA PRO A 557 -10.24 15.58 9.01
C PRO A 557 -8.82 16.00 8.60
N ASN A 558 -8.26 15.31 7.60
CA ASN A 558 -6.97 15.59 6.95
C ASN A 558 -5.70 15.44 7.81
N PHE A 559 -5.79 15.39 9.14
CA PHE A 559 -4.68 14.90 9.96
C PHE A 559 -4.36 13.45 9.58
N ALA A 560 -3.08 13.09 9.63
CA ALA A 560 -2.58 11.78 9.23
C ALA A 560 -1.47 11.36 10.18
N ASP A 561 -1.87 10.68 11.26
CA ASP A 561 -0.99 10.21 12.32
C ASP A 561 0.09 9.26 11.78
N GLN A 562 1.36 9.55 12.09
CA GLN A 562 2.51 8.75 11.62
C GLN A 562 3.27 8.06 12.75
N THR A 563 3.08 8.49 13.99
CA THR A 563 3.47 7.81 15.23
C THR A 563 2.61 8.36 16.37
N GLY A 564 2.05 7.50 17.22
CA GLY A 564 1.00 7.87 18.17
C GLY A 564 -0.39 7.90 17.52
N VAL A 565 -1.41 8.26 18.29
CA VAL A 565 -2.80 8.39 17.83
C VAL A 565 -3.40 9.66 18.44
N PHE A 566 -4.09 10.43 17.61
CA PHE A 566 -4.71 11.71 17.96
C PHE A 566 -6.23 11.55 17.83
N GLU A 567 -6.98 11.89 18.88
CA GLU A 567 -8.45 11.75 18.91
C GLU A 567 -9.12 13.08 19.30
N TYR A 568 -10.34 13.30 18.79
CA TYR A 568 -11.23 14.33 19.31
C TYR A 568 -11.48 14.07 20.81
N PHE A 569 -11.29 15.10 21.62
CA PHE A 569 -11.40 15.04 23.07
C PHE A 569 -12.36 16.12 23.58
N ILE A 570 -13.17 15.75 24.58
CA ILE A 570 -14.14 16.65 25.20
C ILE A 570 -13.79 16.77 26.69
N ASN A 571 -13.22 17.90 27.09
CA ASN A 571 -12.88 18.16 28.48
C ASN A 571 -14.11 18.67 29.25
N ALA A 572 -15.00 17.74 29.65
CA ALA A 572 -16.22 18.07 30.39
C ALA A 572 -15.99 18.73 31.78
N SER A 573 -14.75 18.85 32.24
CA SER A 573 -14.38 19.52 33.49
C SER A 573 -13.88 20.96 33.31
N ASP A 574 -13.62 21.38 32.07
CA ASP A 574 -13.19 22.73 31.73
C ASP A 574 -14.39 23.57 31.25
N PRO A 575 -14.76 24.66 31.93
CA PRO A 575 -15.79 25.59 31.49
C PRO A 575 -15.24 26.74 30.61
N GLY A 576 -13.94 26.73 30.29
CA GLY A 576 -13.25 27.75 29.50
C GLY A 576 -13.37 27.55 27.99
N ASP A 577 -12.43 28.13 27.24
CA ASP A 577 -12.49 28.19 25.77
C ASP A 577 -12.09 26.88 25.07
N HIS A 578 -11.44 25.94 25.79
CA HIS A 578 -10.87 24.68 25.26
C HIS A 578 -11.69 23.43 25.63
N VAL A 579 -13.02 23.49 25.47
CA VAL A 579 -13.93 22.36 25.80
C VAL A 579 -13.75 21.18 24.83
N PHE A 580 -13.47 21.47 23.57
CA PHE A 580 -13.27 20.51 22.49
C PHE A 580 -11.85 20.70 21.95
N THR A 581 -11.08 19.62 21.87
CA THR A 581 -9.66 19.67 21.45
C THR A 581 -9.29 18.43 20.65
N LEU A 582 -8.11 18.42 20.02
CA LEU A 582 -7.48 17.20 19.53
C LEU A 582 -6.42 16.73 20.55
N ARG A 583 -6.44 15.45 20.95
CA ARG A 583 -5.59 14.92 22.04
C ARG A 583 -4.78 13.72 21.58
N GLN A 584 -3.48 13.72 21.82
CA GLN A 584 -2.63 12.53 21.62
C GLN A 584 -2.88 11.55 22.77
N VAL A 585 -3.33 10.32 22.49
CA VAL A 585 -3.82 9.37 23.50
C VAL A 585 -2.87 8.21 23.84
N VAL A 586 -1.86 7.92 23.01
CA VAL A 586 -0.96 6.78 23.22
C VAL A 586 0.17 7.16 24.19
N VAL A 587 0.22 6.51 25.36
CA VAL A 587 1.17 6.84 26.45
C VAL A 587 2.32 5.85 26.63
N GLN A 588 2.40 4.83 25.77
CA GLN A 588 3.48 3.85 25.73
C GLN A 588 3.70 3.43 24.28
N ARG A 589 4.95 3.19 23.88
CA ARG A 589 5.23 2.73 22.50
C ARG A 589 4.52 1.41 22.22
N PRO A 590 3.73 1.30 21.14
CA PRO A 590 3.12 0.05 20.71
C PRO A 590 4.13 -1.06 20.45
N ILE A 591 3.64 -2.28 20.30
CA ILE A 591 4.38 -3.37 19.67
C ILE A 591 4.45 -3.06 18.18
N THR A 592 5.61 -2.59 17.71
CA THR A 592 5.74 -1.94 16.40
C THR A 592 5.94 -2.93 15.24
N TRP A 593 5.36 -2.59 14.09
CA TRP A 593 5.57 -3.27 12.81
C TRP A 593 6.66 -2.55 12.01
N ALA A 594 6.54 -1.22 11.91
CA ALA A 594 7.55 -0.33 11.37
C ALA A 594 8.61 0.04 12.43
N SER A 595 9.42 1.05 12.07
CA SER A 595 10.33 1.74 12.98
C SER A 595 9.75 3.11 13.33
N ASP A 596 8.67 3.11 14.11
CA ASP A 596 8.01 4.28 14.68
C ASP A 596 9.03 5.26 15.28
N ALA A 597 8.70 6.56 15.26
CA ALA A 597 9.53 7.59 15.88
C ALA A 597 9.60 7.42 17.42
N ASP A 598 10.53 8.12 18.07
CA ASP A 598 10.55 8.18 19.54
C ASP A 598 9.53 9.20 20.09
N GLN A 599 9.13 10.12 19.21
CA GLN A 599 8.17 11.21 19.34
C GLN A 599 6.85 10.81 18.66
N THR A 600 5.72 11.44 19.02
CA THR A 600 4.49 11.33 18.23
C THR A 600 4.42 12.46 17.20
N ILE A 601 3.73 12.23 16.08
CA ILE A 601 3.55 13.23 15.03
C ILE A 601 2.32 12.91 14.17
N SER A 602 1.52 13.94 13.88
CA SER A 602 0.45 13.91 12.88
C SER A 602 0.71 14.95 11.80
N LEU A 603 0.60 14.54 10.53
CA LEU A 603 0.88 15.38 9.37
C LEU A 603 -0.40 15.95 8.77
N ILE A 604 -0.33 17.15 8.20
CA ILE A 604 -1.45 17.76 7.45
C ILE A 604 -0.94 18.71 6.36
N GLY A 605 -1.67 18.78 5.25
CA GLY A 605 -1.52 19.83 4.24
C GLY A 605 -1.11 19.33 2.87
N ASN A 606 -0.28 20.11 2.16
CA ASN A 606 0.26 19.74 0.85
C ASN A 606 1.80 19.71 0.92
N PHE A 607 2.39 18.56 0.65
CA PHE A 607 3.84 18.37 0.57
C PHE A 607 4.52 19.32 -0.41
N LYS A 608 3.81 19.62 -1.51
CA LYS A 608 4.17 20.53 -2.59
C LYS A 608 3.40 21.85 -2.48
N TRP A 609 3.22 22.42 -1.27
CA TRP A 609 2.91 23.85 -1.19
C TRP A 609 3.96 24.59 -2.04
N LEU A 610 3.50 25.44 -2.95
CA LEU A 610 4.33 26.17 -3.91
C LEU A 610 4.06 27.66 -3.75
N PRO A 611 5.02 28.52 -4.11
CA PRO A 611 4.75 29.91 -4.44
C PRO A 611 3.46 30.05 -5.25
N SER A 612 2.53 30.88 -4.80
CA SER A 612 1.29 31.14 -5.54
C SER A 612 1.56 31.49 -7.01
N SER A 613 0.68 31.06 -7.91
CA SER A 613 0.93 31.11 -9.36
C SER A 613 1.18 32.53 -9.93
N GLU A 614 0.79 33.58 -9.20
CA GLU A 614 1.11 34.97 -9.56
C GLU A 614 2.62 35.26 -9.46
N GLN A 615 3.33 34.70 -8.47
CA GLN A 615 4.79 34.84 -8.36
C GLN A 615 5.56 34.06 -9.45
N PHE A 616 4.95 33.03 -10.04
CA PHE A 616 5.58 32.26 -11.10
C PHE A 616 5.57 32.99 -12.46
N LEU A 617 4.56 33.83 -12.70
CA LEU A 617 4.44 34.60 -13.94
C LEU A 617 5.37 35.83 -13.98
N GLU A 618 5.64 36.48 -12.83
CA GLU A 618 6.62 37.58 -12.75
C GLU A 618 8.07 37.13 -13.04
N LEU A 619 8.37 35.84 -12.90
CA LEU A 619 9.70 35.28 -13.17
C LEU A 619 9.92 34.85 -14.63
N CYS A 620 8.87 34.78 -15.45
CA CYS A 620 8.97 34.38 -16.85
C CYS A 620 9.40 35.51 -17.81
N GLU A 621 9.54 36.75 -17.34
CA GLU A 621 10.06 37.86 -18.16
C GLU A 621 11.60 37.95 -18.22
N PHE A 622 12.34 37.17 -17.43
CA PHE A 622 13.81 37.16 -17.44
C PHE A 622 14.39 35.92 -18.14
N ASP A 623 14.68 36.10 -19.43
CA ASP A 623 15.35 35.10 -20.28
C ASP A 623 16.81 34.84 -19.86
N SER A 624 17.00 33.97 -18.87
CA SER A 624 18.24 33.18 -18.75
C SER A 624 18.02 31.86 -17.99
N THR A 625 18.28 30.75 -18.67
CA THR A 625 18.22 29.38 -18.11
C THR A 625 19.31 29.06 -17.07
N ALA A 626 19.97 30.08 -16.51
CA ALA A 626 20.98 29.97 -15.46
C ALA A 626 20.48 30.46 -14.09
N ALA A 627 19.46 31.33 -14.03
CA ALA A 627 18.99 31.93 -12.77
C ALA A 627 18.08 31.00 -11.93
N LEU A 628 17.37 30.06 -12.57
CA LEU A 628 16.45 29.13 -11.91
C LEU A 628 17.14 28.09 -10.99
N ASN A 629 18.48 27.94 -11.08
CA ASN A 629 19.24 26.98 -10.28
C ASN A 629 19.95 27.61 -9.06
N SER A 630 19.83 28.93 -8.82
CA SER A 630 20.56 29.64 -7.75
C SER A 630 19.69 30.28 -6.67
N PHE A 631 18.36 30.24 -6.78
CA PHE A 631 17.44 30.73 -5.75
C PHE A 631 16.67 29.59 -5.09
N SER A 632 17.08 29.24 -3.87
CA SER A 632 16.38 28.28 -3.01
C SER A 632 15.18 28.96 -2.32
N TYR A 633 14.14 29.32 -3.09
CA TYR A 633 12.86 29.75 -2.54
C TYR A 633 12.13 28.54 -1.93
N GLY A 634 12.44 28.23 -0.68
CA GLY A 634 11.65 27.28 0.11
C GLY A 634 10.29 27.86 0.47
N VAL A 635 9.29 27.00 0.64
CA VAL A 635 7.88 27.33 0.91
C VAL A 635 7.74 28.28 2.09
N ASN A 636 7.04 29.40 1.92
CA ASN A 636 6.68 30.26 3.03
C ASN A 636 5.49 29.63 3.75
N MET A 637 5.57 29.50 5.08
CA MET A 637 4.55 28.79 5.85
C MET A 637 4.50 29.33 7.29
N THR A 638 3.29 29.61 7.76
CA THR A 638 2.95 29.94 9.14
C THR A 638 2.07 28.84 9.70
N VAL A 639 2.49 28.20 10.79
CA VAL A 639 1.69 27.20 11.53
C VAL A 639 1.44 27.73 12.92
N THR A 640 0.18 27.87 13.29
CA THR A 640 -0.26 28.27 14.63
C THR A 640 -1.13 27.17 15.25
N CYS A 641 -0.94 26.90 16.53
CA CYS A 641 -1.75 25.96 17.30
C CYS A 641 -1.66 26.32 18.78
N ASP A 642 -2.79 26.24 19.49
CA ASP A 642 -2.81 26.23 20.95
C ASP A 642 -2.40 24.85 21.44
N ILE A 643 -1.57 24.80 22.48
CA ILE A 643 -1.03 23.55 23.04
C ILE A 643 -1.23 23.46 24.55
N TYR A 644 -1.35 22.22 25.04
CA TYR A 644 -1.47 21.90 26.46
C TYR A 644 -0.64 20.66 26.80
N ILE A 645 0.40 20.83 27.63
CA ILE A 645 1.25 19.73 28.08
C ILE A 645 0.67 19.13 29.37
N GLU A 646 0.22 17.89 29.36
CA GLU A 646 -0.32 17.24 30.58
C GLU A 646 0.79 16.61 31.45
N LYS A 647 1.85 16.10 30.82
CA LYS A 647 2.93 15.40 31.52
C LYS A 647 3.84 16.37 32.25
N GLN A 648 3.82 16.29 33.58
CA GLN A 648 4.60 17.18 34.45
C GLN A 648 6.11 16.96 34.33
N ARG A 649 6.88 18.05 34.49
CA ARG A 649 8.36 18.11 34.57
C ARG A 649 9.12 17.76 33.28
N ASP A 650 8.75 16.72 32.54
CA ASP A 650 9.47 16.27 31.34
C ASP A 650 8.61 16.19 30.06
N GLY A 651 7.34 16.60 30.10
CA GLY A 651 6.51 16.67 28.90
C GLY A 651 7.00 17.72 27.89
N GLY A 652 6.67 17.50 26.62
CA GLY A 652 6.91 18.49 25.57
C GLY A 652 6.05 18.28 24.34
N VAL A 653 5.83 19.36 23.60
CA VAL A 653 5.01 19.41 22.39
C VAL A 653 5.69 20.27 21.33
N PHE A 654 5.28 20.11 20.08
CA PHE A 654 5.75 20.93 18.99
C PHE A 654 4.66 21.26 17.96
N VAL A 655 4.87 22.38 17.28
CA VAL A 655 4.36 22.63 15.93
C VAL A 655 5.53 22.56 14.96
N ALA A 656 5.29 22.08 13.74
CA ALA A 656 6.34 21.96 12.73
C ALA A 656 5.82 22.22 11.32
N GLY A 657 6.74 22.43 10.39
CA GLY A 657 6.45 22.28 8.98
C GLY A 657 7.67 22.20 8.07
N ARG A 658 7.40 22.13 6.76
CA ARG A 658 8.30 21.54 5.77
C ARG A 658 8.72 20.11 6.17
N VAL A 659 7.77 19.35 6.73
CA VAL A 659 8.00 17.97 7.15
C VAL A 659 8.14 17.09 5.91
N ASP A 660 9.29 16.46 5.71
CA ASP A 660 9.69 15.87 4.42
C ASP A 660 9.49 14.36 4.27
N ASN A 661 9.09 13.65 5.33
CA ASN A 661 8.87 12.21 5.33
C ASN A 661 7.71 11.83 6.27
N GLY A 662 7.21 10.61 6.07
CA GLY A 662 6.22 9.97 6.92
C GLY A 662 6.27 8.45 6.75
N GLY A 663 5.21 7.76 7.15
CA GLY A 663 5.04 6.32 7.00
C GLY A 663 6.16 5.51 7.64
N ILE A 664 6.59 4.43 6.98
CA ILE A 664 7.75 3.61 7.37
C ILE A 664 9.08 4.38 7.51
N TYR A 665 9.15 5.64 7.06
CA TYR A 665 10.33 6.49 7.16
C TYR A 665 10.23 7.57 8.24
N VAL A 666 9.13 7.64 9.01
CA VAL A 666 8.83 8.69 10.01
C VAL A 666 10.00 9.00 10.98
N ARG A 667 10.79 8.00 11.38
CA ARG A 667 11.97 8.18 12.26
C ARG A 667 13.11 9.00 11.64
N ARG A 668 13.13 9.20 10.32
CA ARG A 668 14.18 9.96 9.58
C ARG A 668 13.74 11.36 9.15
N THR A 669 12.56 11.77 9.59
CA THR A 669 11.87 12.98 9.13
C THR A 669 12.62 14.25 9.50
N LYS A 670 12.81 15.11 8.49
CA LYS A 670 13.35 16.46 8.59
C LYS A 670 12.25 17.50 8.39
N GLY A 671 12.56 18.73 8.79
CA GLY A 671 11.62 19.85 8.80
C GLY A 671 12.14 20.96 9.69
N VAL A 672 11.26 21.87 10.09
CA VAL A 672 11.53 22.82 11.17
C VAL A 672 10.54 22.54 12.29
N PHE A 673 11.04 22.09 13.42
CA PHE A 673 10.22 21.70 14.57
C PHE A 673 10.44 22.69 15.71
N PHE A 674 9.37 23.37 16.14
CA PHE A 674 9.39 24.31 17.26
C PHE A 674 8.82 23.61 18.51
N TRP A 675 9.73 23.17 19.37
CA TRP A 675 9.43 22.45 20.61
C TRP A 675 9.34 23.38 21.81
N VAL A 676 8.37 23.14 22.70
CA VAL A 676 8.34 23.69 24.06
C VAL A 676 8.16 22.57 25.09
N PHE A 677 8.72 22.77 26.29
CA PHE A 677 8.79 21.76 27.34
C PHE A 677 8.28 22.29 28.68
N SER A 678 7.70 21.43 29.51
CA SER A 678 7.16 21.78 30.83
C SER A 678 8.21 22.29 31.83
N ASP A 679 9.49 22.02 31.57
CA ASP A 679 10.61 22.56 32.35
C ASP A 679 10.85 24.07 32.15
N GLY A 680 10.18 24.67 31.16
CA GLY A 680 10.29 26.09 30.82
C GLY A 680 11.34 26.39 29.76
N THR A 681 11.78 25.37 28.99
CA THR A 681 12.68 25.53 27.84
C THR A 681 11.97 25.42 26.49
N TYR A 682 12.65 25.83 25.42
CA TYR A 682 12.28 25.54 24.03
C TYR A 682 13.47 25.03 23.23
N ARG A 683 13.19 24.36 22.10
CA ARG A 683 14.16 24.00 21.07
C ARG A 683 13.59 24.25 19.68
N VAL A 684 14.47 24.51 18.72
CA VAL A 684 14.18 24.48 17.29
C VAL A 684 15.11 23.44 16.67
N THR A 685 14.57 22.45 15.96
CA THR A 685 15.36 21.36 15.36
C THR A 685 15.10 21.21 13.86
N GLY A 686 16.10 20.71 13.14
CA GLY A 686 16.02 20.36 11.71
C GLY A 686 15.43 18.97 11.43
N ASP A 687 15.21 18.19 12.48
CA ASP A 687 14.78 16.80 12.46
C ASP A 687 13.83 16.46 13.62
N LEU A 688 13.02 15.42 13.44
CA LEU A 688 12.06 14.95 14.45
C LEU A 688 12.73 14.28 15.65
N ALA A 689 13.87 13.61 15.46
CA ALA A 689 14.60 12.95 16.55
C ALA A 689 15.27 13.97 17.51
N GLY A 690 15.46 15.21 17.06
CA GLY A 690 16.02 16.32 17.81
C GLY A 690 17.55 16.30 17.91
N GLU A 691 18.23 15.65 16.95
CA GLU A 691 19.69 15.58 16.86
C GLU A 691 20.28 16.88 16.27
N GLU A 692 19.60 17.50 15.29
CA GLU A 692 19.98 18.72 14.59
C GLU A 692 19.38 19.96 15.29
N ILE A 693 19.93 20.32 16.46
CA ILE A 693 19.47 21.50 17.22
C ILE A 693 19.94 22.79 16.52
N LEU A 694 18.97 23.53 15.95
CA LEU A 694 19.18 24.83 15.31
C LEU A 694 19.19 25.98 16.33
N MET A 695 18.32 25.92 17.35
CA MET A 695 18.27 26.88 18.46
C MET A 695 17.69 26.25 19.73
N LYS A 696 17.96 26.84 20.90
CA LYS A 696 17.34 26.49 22.18
C LYS A 696 17.41 27.66 23.16
N GLY A 697 16.49 27.71 24.12
CA GLY A 697 16.48 28.76 25.15
C GLY A 697 15.42 28.52 26.23
N LEU A 698 15.06 29.58 26.95
CA LEU A 698 13.99 29.59 27.94
C LEU A 698 12.69 30.09 27.29
N SER A 699 11.58 29.40 27.53
CA SER A 699 10.23 29.75 27.09
C SER A 699 9.32 30.19 28.24
N GLY A 700 9.57 29.68 29.45
CA GLY A 700 8.68 29.85 30.60
C GLY A 700 7.40 28.99 30.56
N VAL A 701 7.20 28.18 29.51
CA VAL A 701 6.08 27.24 29.36
C VAL A 701 6.04 26.24 30.53
N ARG A 702 4.83 25.83 30.91
CA ARG A 702 4.59 24.86 31.99
C ARG A 702 3.61 23.78 31.55
N ASP A 703 3.63 22.66 32.27
CA ASP A 703 2.53 21.71 32.21
C ASP A 703 1.24 22.32 32.80
N ASN A 704 0.10 21.77 32.40
CA ASN A 704 -1.23 22.14 32.85
C ASN A 704 -1.62 23.61 32.58
N ALA A 705 -1.07 24.21 31.53
CA ALA A 705 -1.40 25.56 31.05
C ALA A 705 -1.47 25.59 29.52
N TRP A 706 -2.43 26.36 28.98
CA TRP A 706 -2.57 26.61 27.55
C TRP A 706 -1.60 27.68 27.06
N HIS A 707 -1.00 27.45 25.90
CA HIS A 707 -0.12 28.40 25.22
C HIS A 707 -0.32 28.34 23.71
N THR A 708 -0.30 29.50 23.03
CA THR A 708 -0.32 29.57 21.56
C THR A 708 1.11 29.53 21.02
N LEU A 709 1.43 28.55 20.17
CA LEU A 709 2.67 28.53 19.40
C LEU A 709 2.40 29.00 17.97
N THR A 710 3.25 29.89 17.45
CA THR A 710 3.29 30.21 16.01
C THR A 710 4.71 29.97 15.50
N LEU A 711 4.86 29.11 14.49
CA LEU A 711 6.09 28.91 13.72
C LEU A 711 5.93 29.60 12.36
N ASN A 712 6.80 30.56 12.06
CA ASN A 712 6.90 31.19 10.74
C ASN A 712 8.17 30.69 10.04
N ILE A 713 8.04 30.28 8.78
CA ILE A 713 9.18 29.96 7.89
C ILE A 713 9.05 30.82 6.64
N GLN A 714 10.10 31.57 6.30
CA GLN A 714 10.15 32.45 5.13
C GLN A 714 11.47 32.21 4.38
N GLY A 715 11.41 31.62 3.19
CA GLY A 715 12.58 31.27 2.38
C GLY A 715 13.58 30.36 3.10
N ALA A 716 14.68 30.93 3.59
CA ALA A 716 15.72 30.23 4.35
C ALA A 716 15.83 30.68 5.82
N SER A 717 14.83 31.43 6.33
CA SER A 717 14.77 31.93 7.71
C SER A 717 13.51 31.41 8.41
N ALA A 718 13.59 31.20 9.72
CA ALA A 718 12.44 30.89 10.56
C ALA A 718 12.42 31.76 11.83
N SER A 719 11.22 31.99 12.36
CA SER A 719 10.96 32.62 13.66
C SER A 719 9.82 31.91 14.39
N GLY A 720 9.74 32.10 15.71
CA GLY A 720 8.69 31.52 16.54
C GLY A 720 8.15 32.52 17.56
N LEU A 721 6.82 32.55 17.68
CA LEU A 721 6.10 33.32 18.68
C LEU A 721 5.54 32.38 19.76
N LEU A 722 5.49 32.88 20.99
CA LEU A 722 4.79 32.26 22.12
C LEU A 722 3.75 33.25 22.65
N ASN A 723 2.49 32.86 22.68
CA ASN A 723 1.35 33.70 23.08
C ASN A 723 1.32 35.05 22.32
N GLY A 724 1.66 35.03 21.03
CA GLY A 724 1.72 36.21 20.16
C GLY A 724 2.98 37.08 20.28
N TYR A 725 3.89 36.80 21.22
CA TYR A 725 5.14 37.55 21.40
C TYR A 725 6.34 36.80 20.80
N PRO A 726 7.32 37.49 20.15
CA PRO A 726 8.52 36.84 19.64
C PRO A 726 9.32 36.13 20.74
N LEU A 727 9.55 34.83 20.55
CA LEU A 727 10.41 34.02 21.42
C LEU A 727 11.80 33.82 20.79
N TRP A 728 11.85 33.65 19.47
CA TRP A 728 13.09 33.49 18.70
C TRP A 728 12.91 33.90 17.24
N GLU A 729 13.99 34.35 16.60
CA GLU A 729 13.98 34.86 15.22
C GLU A 729 15.27 34.51 14.48
N ASN A 730 15.22 34.60 13.14
CA ASN A 730 16.38 34.50 12.25
C ASN A 730 17.17 33.18 12.34
N VAL A 731 16.48 32.07 12.58
CA VAL A 731 17.08 30.73 12.48
C VAL A 731 17.23 30.35 11.02
N THR A 732 18.46 30.09 10.57
CA THR A 732 18.71 29.65 9.19
C THR A 732 18.25 28.21 8.98
N VAL A 733 17.39 28.01 7.97
CA VAL A 733 16.86 26.70 7.55
C VAL A 733 17.39 26.42 6.15
N SER A 734 18.21 25.37 5.99
CA SER A 734 18.85 25.05 4.70
C SER A 734 18.11 23.97 3.91
N GLN A 735 17.50 23.00 4.60
CA GLN A 735 16.65 21.92 4.10
C GLN A 735 15.69 21.51 5.24
N PRO A 736 14.51 20.92 4.94
CA PRO A 736 13.91 20.74 3.62
C PRO A 736 13.41 22.07 3.01
N SER A 737 13.19 22.08 1.68
CA SER A 737 12.62 23.23 0.96
C SER A 737 11.10 23.32 1.06
N ASN A 738 10.43 22.19 1.24
CA ASN A 738 8.98 21.98 1.20
C ASN A 738 8.61 20.76 2.05
N GLY A 739 7.32 20.54 2.27
CA GLY A 739 6.79 19.44 3.09
C GLY A 739 5.54 19.86 3.85
N TRP A 740 4.91 18.91 4.56
CA TRP A 740 3.67 19.14 5.30
C TRP A 740 3.87 20.07 6.51
N ALA A 741 2.76 20.54 7.10
CA ALA A 741 2.71 20.99 8.48
C ALA A 741 2.46 19.80 9.42
N ALA A 742 2.81 19.94 10.70
CA ALA A 742 2.60 18.89 11.68
C ALA A 742 2.46 19.41 13.12
N ILE A 743 1.87 18.56 13.96
CA ILE A 743 1.80 18.69 15.43
C ILE A 743 2.29 17.39 16.07
N GLY A 744 2.75 17.44 17.32
CA GLY A 744 3.09 16.21 18.05
C GLY A 744 3.72 16.42 19.43
N THR A 745 4.08 15.29 20.06
CA THR A 745 4.57 15.22 21.44
C THR A 745 5.98 14.65 21.52
N ARG A 746 6.75 15.06 22.54
CA ARG A 746 8.15 14.67 22.79
C ARG A 746 8.34 13.15 22.92
N SER A 747 7.36 12.47 23.50
CA SER A 747 7.33 11.02 23.63
C SER A 747 5.87 10.53 23.55
N PHE A 748 5.63 9.23 23.71
CA PHE A 748 4.28 8.70 23.88
C PHE A 748 3.71 9.22 25.22
N GLU A 749 3.01 10.36 25.18
CA GLU A 749 2.50 11.07 26.36
C GLU A 749 1.28 11.92 25.99
N PHE A 750 0.40 12.16 26.97
CA PHE A 750 -0.78 12.99 26.77
C PHE A 750 -0.43 14.46 26.54
N ALA A 751 -1.03 15.03 25.49
CA ALA A 751 -1.08 16.46 25.23
C ALA A 751 -2.34 16.79 24.41
N GLN A 752 -2.84 18.02 24.56
CA GLN A 752 -3.95 18.53 23.76
C GLN A 752 -3.49 19.67 22.84
N PHE A 753 -4.20 19.81 21.72
CA PHE A 753 -3.98 20.76 20.65
C PHE A 753 -5.33 21.40 20.31
N ASP A 754 -5.34 22.71 20.06
CA ASP A 754 -6.55 23.45 19.72
C ASP A 754 -6.28 24.61 18.75
N ASN A 755 -7.33 25.14 18.11
CA ASN A 755 -7.29 26.29 17.19
C ASN A 755 -6.18 26.19 16.13
N PHE A 756 -6.03 25.02 15.50
CA PHE A 756 -5.00 24.80 14.49
C PHE A 756 -5.24 25.69 13.27
N HIS A 757 -4.19 26.38 12.83
CA HIS A 757 -4.18 27.20 11.61
C HIS A 757 -2.86 26.99 10.87
N VAL A 758 -2.94 26.67 9.58
CA VAL A 758 -1.81 26.78 8.65
C VAL A 758 -2.12 27.74 7.52
N GLU A 759 -1.15 28.60 7.21
CA GLU A 759 -1.12 29.45 6.02
C GLU A 759 0.21 29.23 5.29
N ALA A 760 0.16 28.80 4.02
CA ALA A 760 1.32 28.50 3.19
C ALA A 760 1.17 29.15 1.80
N SER A 761 2.25 29.76 1.31
CA SER A 761 2.21 30.67 0.15
C SER A 761 3.39 30.56 -0.79
#